data_AF-A0A348PNV0-F1
#
_entry.id   AF-A0A348PNV0-F1
#
_cell.length_a   1.000
_cell.length_b   1.000
_cell.length_c   1.000
_cell.angle_alpha   90.00
_cell.angle_beta   90.00
_cell.angle_gamma   90.00
#
_symmetry.space_group_name_H-M   'P 1'
#
loop_
_entity.id
_entity.type
_entity.pdbx_description
1 polymer ?
#
loop_
_entity_poly.entity_id
_entity_poly.type
_entity_poly.pdbx_seq_one_letter_code
_entity_poly.pdbx_strand_id
1 'polypeptide(L)'
;MQEDIYSSPRLANIAADEARISQRFQNIIIRREAVKKVISQRIVPKTKEQKLKIETELKPFINKIETVANNQEEFIELFPFTPDLLDLFHELPYFEKRGIIQFAQSELKHVVSKPFPYFFTFDRIYDILANNPNNRNLEGVYDLVKVVNIVREKIIANLERKFHEDALKIIKGLAVYALWSKGENGATAKELAQKLLIIHPNDTFEAHVRVAQIVKKVREATDGFYLKVVKDEQTGNDYFKFDPAIDGQDPEERIDNEINAVGGNEDKQEDVVFDQLKEILDLENYKNIPNIFEDETTWQSVKSFRKGFIIFNRKGEEVEEVVVADYVIVFQSPFSKKKIPTYAPNQLNIEIQFGSQENIERVKRIVAIRSLMSKNILTSVMSRKLTDSINGYRDPKGITVPGVKYQLTKQIQNYASTSINGDIISIKSTLGKEYNNLSEVISELKKKVFDDCFNKEYPEHPKYAEILSSGNITYSLSQIADETTNGNFRSISQRAKNFLSSLNLINANGDPELNGNKVVSQIQSIVSAKKGKVVDIEKEIVQQFTSKPYGLEPQVVHFFLVVLTALGKTTLKGRGGDELDISNIKEKFKSLNMFENIIYATKKDDLSYDFAQNLLNALGLNGNMMLQEKHRNDAFAEYKKKVAEISKDIKDIDLLIQRLAAKSTSYLNVDSVKAKFDEIKSIDWAGLEINNHAKFNTISSYQSKLGDISNLLGEMHNLKDALQEYFESTHKGIDYMVQALEILEHNQDYLEEKSLYGKLQTLHDDTRAIVKDFKKYNVLNERFPMKGKISSFKEQYVKDFYYPALSNTIGDKVDWKSLLNFTSDPNFKRAQILASAQCNVPQKLDSKVQKWTNLASLRAKDVDVESLYDIPFDVTSNFLKQEREYSSIKEESANVTSSLKTIADEYEISLVQEVIKKKDQLPLVKIQSDHKKAIEQIISKEELSKDINSGLIASINKLFVDIEVVSLKQHDLVNRVFKKNELVTLSQIQQAFFNLYNELEKDHKGKEVRFKIEE
;
A
#
# COMPACT_ATOMS: atom_id res chain seq x y z
N MET A 1 38.97 60.45 -35.50
CA MET A 1 40.31 60.56 -34.88
C MET A 1 40.61 62.03 -34.60
N GLN A 2 40.12 62.53 -33.47
CA GLN A 2 40.59 63.75 -32.79
C GLN A 2 39.90 63.80 -31.42
N GLU A 3 40.14 62.76 -30.64
CA GLU A 3 40.02 62.74 -29.17
C GLU A 3 41.43 62.39 -28.70
N ASP A 4 42.08 63.27 -27.94
CA ASP A 4 43.28 63.05 -27.08
C ASP A 4 44.18 64.29 -26.94
N ILE A 5 43.61 65.47 -26.69
CA ILE A 5 44.44 66.64 -26.33
C ILE A 5 44.11 67.18 -24.93
N TYR A 6 42.96 66.86 -24.33
CA TYR A 6 42.51 67.49 -23.08
C TYR A 6 42.65 66.64 -21.81
N SER A 7 43.27 65.46 -21.86
CA SER A 7 43.57 64.63 -20.68
C SER A 7 45.00 64.82 -20.13
N SER A 8 45.79 65.74 -20.68
CA SER A 8 47.18 65.96 -20.26
C SER A 8 47.31 67.07 -19.19
N PRO A 9 47.99 66.81 -18.05
CA PRO A 9 48.32 67.81 -17.00
C PRO A 9 49.15 69.02 -17.46
N ARG A 10 49.55 69.09 -18.74
CA ARG A 10 50.34 70.19 -19.31
C ARG A 10 49.54 71.42 -19.78
N LEU A 11 48.20 71.38 -19.75
CA LEU A 11 47.35 72.48 -20.26
C LEU A 11 46.67 73.34 -19.17
N ALA A 12 47.08 73.22 -17.91
CA ALA A 12 46.58 74.05 -16.81
C ALA A 12 46.75 75.57 -17.05
N ASN A 13 47.73 75.96 -17.89
CA ASN A 13 48.03 77.36 -18.18
C ASN A 13 47.03 78.05 -19.14
N ILE A 14 46.11 77.32 -19.79
CA ILE A 14 45.09 77.93 -20.67
C ILE A 14 43.87 78.44 -19.86
N ALA A 15 43.62 77.88 -18.67
CA ALA A 15 42.56 78.33 -17.77
C ALA A 15 42.77 79.78 -17.26
N ALA A 16 44.03 80.24 -17.21
CA ALA A 16 44.36 81.61 -16.82
C ALA A 16 43.97 82.65 -17.90
N ASP A 17 43.98 82.27 -19.17
CA ASP A 17 43.58 83.14 -20.29
C ASP A 17 42.04 83.25 -20.39
N GLU A 18 41.30 82.21 -20.02
CA GLU A 18 39.84 82.21 -19.96
C GLU A 18 39.30 83.17 -18.88
N ALA A 19 40.00 83.27 -17.74
CA ALA A 19 39.69 84.24 -16.68
C ALA A 19 39.88 85.71 -17.14
N ARG A 20 40.83 85.99 -18.05
CA ARG A 20 41.01 87.32 -18.67
C ARG A 20 39.92 87.67 -19.67
N ILE A 21 39.35 86.67 -20.34
CA ILE A 21 38.24 86.84 -21.29
C ILE A 21 36.92 87.09 -20.53
N SER A 22 36.72 86.43 -19.38
CA SER A 22 35.59 86.64 -18.47
C SER A 22 35.45 88.10 -17.98
N GLN A 23 36.57 88.81 -17.77
CA GLN A 23 36.58 90.21 -17.31
C GLN A 23 36.07 91.24 -18.34
N ARG A 24 35.83 90.85 -19.61
CA ARG A 24 35.27 91.73 -20.65
C ARG A 24 33.76 91.64 -20.82
N PHE A 25 33.07 90.76 -20.10
CA PHE A 25 31.62 90.61 -20.23
C PHE A 25 30.86 91.56 -19.30
N GLN A 26 30.02 92.42 -19.88
CA GLN A 26 29.02 93.17 -19.12
C GLN A 26 28.04 92.21 -18.42
N ASN A 27 28.06 92.21 -17.09
CA ASN A 27 27.09 91.49 -16.27
C ASN A 27 25.70 92.16 -16.36
N ILE A 28 24.86 91.68 -17.28
CA ILE A 28 23.43 91.97 -17.26
C ILE A 28 22.78 91.00 -16.27
N ILE A 29 22.34 91.52 -15.12
CA ILE A 29 21.60 90.75 -14.12
C ILE A 29 20.15 90.62 -14.59
N ILE A 30 19.76 89.43 -15.06
CA ILE A 30 18.38 89.10 -15.41
C ILE A 30 17.69 88.53 -14.16
N ARG A 31 16.63 89.19 -13.66
CA ARG A 31 15.83 88.73 -12.52
C ARG A 31 14.90 87.58 -12.93
N ARG A 32 14.64 86.60 -12.04
CA ARG A 32 13.80 85.40 -12.30
C ARG A 32 12.42 85.73 -12.88
N GLU A 33 11.74 86.71 -12.30
CA GLU A 33 10.41 87.19 -12.75
C GLU A 33 10.43 87.69 -14.20
N ALA A 34 11.52 88.35 -14.63
CA ALA A 34 11.67 88.85 -15.98
C ALA A 34 11.81 87.72 -17.00
N VAL A 35 12.43 86.59 -16.63
CA VAL A 35 12.56 85.42 -17.52
C VAL A 35 11.21 84.75 -17.73
N LYS A 36 10.46 84.47 -16.66
CA LYS A 36 9.11 83.87 -16.76
C LYS A 36 8.18 84.73 -17.61
N LYS A 37 8.23 86.05 -17.45
CA LYS A 37 7.48 87.02 -18.27
C LYS A 37 7.91 87.01 -19.75
N VAL A 38 9.21 86.87 -20.03
CA VAL A 38 9.71 86.73 -21.40
C VAL A 38 9.24 85.42 -22.03
N ILE A 39 9.28 84.32 -21.28
CA ILE A 39 8.81 83.00 -21.75
C ILE A 39 7.31 83.07 -22.07
N SER A 40 6.46 83.53 -21.14
CA SER A 40 5.01 83.61 -21.34
C SER A 40 4.59 84.57 -22.46
N GLN A 41 5.25 85.72 -22.60
CA GLN A 41 4.83 86.75 -23.57
C GLN A 41 5.48 86.60 -24.96
N ARG A 42 6.71 86.07 -25.05
CA ARG A 42 7.46 86.03 -26.32
C ARG A 42 7.71 84.63 -26.86
N ILE A 43 7.80 83.62 -26.01
CA ILE A 43 8.14 82.25 -26.43
C ILE A 43 6.88 81.39 -26.54
N VAL A 44 5.98 81.50 -25.56
CA VAL A 44 4.72 80.76 -25.53
C VAL A 44 3.49 81.67 -25.36
N PRO A 45 3.30 82.72 -26.20
CA PRO A 45 2.13 83.59 -26.09
C PRO A 45 0.81 82.81 -26.21
N LYS A 46 -0.18 83.16 -25.40
CA LYS A 46 -1.50 82.50 -25.38
C LYS A 46 -2.62 83.47 -25.77
N THR A 47 -3.50 83.03 -26.66
CA THR A 47 -4.79 83.71 -26.90
C THR A 47 -5.77 83.40 -25.76
N LYS A 48 -6.85 84.19 -25.65
CA LYS A 48 -7.90 83.97 -24.63
C LYS A 48 -8.53 82.57 -24.73
N GLU A 49 -8.78 82.09 -25.95
CA GLU A 49 -9.32 80.75 -26.19
C GLU A 49 -8.34 79.64 -25.78
N GLN A 50 -7.05 79.82 -26.04
CA GLN A 50 -6.02 78.88 -25.61
C GLN A 50 -5.89 78.83 -24.09
N LYS A 51 -5.97 79.98 -23.41
CA LYS A 51 -5.97 80.03 -21.94
C LYS A 51 -7.13 79.21 -21.35
N LEU A 52 -8.35 79.38 -21.89
CA LEU A 52 -9.53 78.64 -21.44
C LEU A 52 -9.42 77.11 -21.70
N LYS A 53 -8.83 76.72 -22.85
CA LYS A 53 -8.60 75.31 -23.17
C LYS A 53 -7.58 74.68 -22.21
N ILE A 54 -6.49 75.38 -21.92
CA ILE A 54 -5.46 74.91 -20.97
C ILE A 54 -6.06 74.84 -19.57
N GLU A 55 -6.81 75.84 -19.13
CA GLU A 55 -7.49 75.85 -17.84
C GLU A 55 -8.41 74.64 -17.66
N THR A 56 -9.15 74.26 -18.71
CA THR A 56 -10.01 73.06 -18.69
C THR A 56 -9.21 71.78 -18.48
N GLU A 57 -8.10 71.61 -19.21
CA GLU A 57 -7.22 70.44 -19.08
C GLU A 57 -6.37 70.45 -17.80
N LEU A 58 -6.23 71.61 -17.15
CA LEU A 58 -5.48 71.73 -15.89
C LEU A 58 -6.31 71.27 -14.68
N LYS A 59 -7.64 71.19 -14.80
CA LYS A 59 -8.57 70.81 -13.71
C LYS A 59 -8.17 69.52 -12.95
N PRO A 60 -7.81 68.39 -13.61
CA PRO A 60 -7.39 67.19 -12.90
C PRO A 60 -6.14 67.41 -12.03
N PHE A 61 -5.22 68.25 -12.49
CA PHE A 61 -4.01 68.60 -11.75
C PHE A 61 -4.33 69.58 -10.61
N ILE A 62 -5.21 70.55 -10.81
CA ILE A 62 -5.70 71.47 -9.77
C ILE A 62 -6.30 70.69 -8.60
N ASN A 63 -7.11 69.66 -8.87
CA ASN A 63 -7.77 68.88 -7.82
C ASN A 63 -6.81 68.03 -6.98
N LYS A 64 -5.64 67.66 -7.52
CA LYS A 64 -4.73 66.68 -6.90
C LYS A 64 -3.38 67.26 -6.48
N ILE A 65 -3.03 68.44 -6.97
CA ILE A 65 -1.73 69.08 -6.75
C ILE A 65 -1.93 70.51 -6.28
N GLU A 66 -1.70 70.71 -4.98
CA GLU A 66 -1.89 71.99 -4.26
C GLU A 66 -1.17 73.18 -4.91
N THR A 67 0.06 72.99 -5.39
CA THR A 67 0.84 74.06 -6.05
C THR A 67 0.21 74.53 -7.36
N VAL A 68 -0.42 73.61 -8.11
CA VAL A 68 -1.15 73.94 -9.34
C VAL A 68 -2.44 74.68 -8.99
N ALA A 69 -3.13 74.28 -7.92
CA ALA A 69 -4.33 74.94 -7.44
C ALA A 69 -4.09 76.38 -6.98
N ASN A 70 -2.97 76.64 -6.33
CA ASN A 70 -2.61 77.96 -5.81
C ASN A 70 -2.07 78.91 -6.90
N ASN A 71 -1.44 78.38 -7.96
CA ASN A 71 -0.75 79.17 -9.00
C ASN A 71 -1.32 78.96 -10.42
N GLN A 72 -2.63 78.73 -10.54
CA GLN A 72 -3.28 78.34 -11.81
C GLN A 72 -2.93 79.26 -12.98
N GLU A 73 -3.01 80.58 -12.76
CA GLU A 73 -2.74 81.57 -13.81
C GLU A 73 -1.29 81.48 -14.31
N GLU A 74 -0.32 81.27 -13.40
CA GLU A 74 1.09 81.12 -13.76
C GLU A 74 1.34 79.85 -14.59
N PHE A 75 0.69 78.73 -14.24
CA PHE A 75 0.76 77.48 -15.01
C PHE A 75 0.11 77.63 -16.41
N ILE A 76 -1.00 78.35 -16.52
CA ILE A 76 -1.67 78.61 -17.81
C ILE A 76 -0.80 79.49 -18.71
N GLU A 77 -0.19 80.54 -18.16
CA GLU A 77 0.66 81.46 -18.92
C GLU A 77 1.97 80.83 -19.39
N LEU A 78 2.57 79.97 -18.56
CA LEU A 78 3.85 79.33 -18.87
C LEU A 78 3.71 78.00 -19.64
N PHE A 79 2.50 77.45 -19.78
CA PHE A 79 2.26 76.19 -20.47
C PHE A 79 3.00 76.12 -21.83
N PRO A 80 3.76 75.06 -22.14
CA PRO A 80 3.84 73.77 -21.44
C PRO A 80 4.91 73.67 -20.34
N PHE A 81 5.55 74.77 -19.95
CA PHE A 81 6.57 74.77 -18.90
C PHE A 81 5.95 74.90 -17.51
N THR A 82 6.49 74.14 -16.55
CA THR A 82 6.12 74.29 -15.14
C THR A 82 6.91 75.42 -14.48
N PRO A 83 6.32 76.22 -13.56
CA PRO A 83 7.04 77.28 -12.85
C PRO A 83 8.28 76.76 -12.11
N ASP A 84 8.14 75.63 -11.40
CA ASP A 84 9.20 74.97 -10.64
C ASP A 84 10.43 74.61 -11.49
N LEU A 85 10.21 74.11 -12.72
CA LEU A 85 11.29 73.78 -13.64
C LEU A 85 12.12 75.02 -13.97
N LEU A 86 11.46 76.16 -14.20
CA LEU A 86 12.13 77.39 -14.57
C LEU A 86 12.89 78.02 -13.40
N ASP A 87 12.33 77.93 -12.19
CA ASP A 87 12.97 78.45 -10.99
C ASP A 87 14.26 77.67 -10.66
N LEU A 88 14.21 76.33 -10.74
CA LEU A 88 15.35 75.48 -10.40
C LEU A 88 16.48 75.55 -11.43
N PHE A 89 16.16 75.78 -12.70
CA PHE A 89 17.18 75.98 -13.74
C PHE A 89 18.11 77.16 -13.41
N HIS A 90 17.61 78.14 -12.64
CA HIS A 90 18.40 79.29 -12.17
C HIS A 90 19.26 78.99 -10.94
N GLU A 91 19.01 77.88 -10.25
CA GLU A 91 19.67 77.47 -8.99
C GLU A 91 20.77 76.43 -9.21
N LEU A 92 20.75 75.72 -10.32
CA LEU A 92 21.77 74.72 -10.65
C LEU A 92 23.04 75.37 -11.21
N PRO A 93 24.23 74.99 -10.70
CA PRO A 93 25.51 75.57 -11.14
C PRO A 93 25.93 75.13 -12.55
N TYR A 94 25.22 74.17 -13.15
CA TYR A 94 25.55 73.54 -14.43
C TYR A 94 25.03 74.30 -15.67
N PHE A 95 24.29 75.39 -15.47
CA PHE A 95 23.66 76.14 -16.56
C PHE A 95 23.97 77.63 -16.50
N GLU A 96 24.18 78.25 -17.65
CA GLU A 96 24.26 79.71 -17.74
C GLU A 96 22.88 80.35 -17.53
N LYS A 97 22.83 81.52 -16.86
CA LYS A 97 21.57 82.23 -16.55
C LYS A 97 20.71 82.59 -17.77
N ARG A 98 21.31 82.65 -18.98
CA ARG A 98 20.60 82.88 -20.27
C ARG A 98 20.15 81.57 -20.94
N GLY A 99 20.70 80.43 -20.53
CA GLY A 99 20.43 79.12 -21.11
C GLY A 99 18.98 78.66 -21.00
N ILE A 100 18.24 79.17 -20.01
CA ILE A 100 16.82 78.84 -19.81
C ILE A 100 15.91 79.28 -20.98
N ILE A 101 16.23 80.40 -21.63
CA ILE A 101 15.46 80.91 -22.77
C ILE A 101 15.74 80.05 -24.00
N GLN A 102 17.01 79.67 -24.21
CA GLN A 102 17.41 78.77 -25.30
C GLN A 102 16.81 77.37 -25.10
N PHE A 103 16.82 76.87 -23.87
CA PHE A 103 16.15 75.64 -23.47
C PHE A 103 14.65 75.68 -23.79
N ALA A 104 13.95 76.74 -23.37
CA ALA A 104 12.53 76.86 -23.67
C ALA A 104 12.25 76.88 -25.18
N GLN A 105 13.09 77.54 -25.98
CA GLN A 105 12.96 77.56 -27.43
C GLN A 105 13.26 76.21 -28.09
N SER A 106 14.28 75.47 -27.63
CA SER A 106 14.64 74.16 -28.19
C SER A 106 13.58 73.11 -27.86
N GLU A 107 13.11 73.08 -26.61
CA GLU A 107 12.17 72.08 -26.13
C GLU A 107 10.79 72.18 -26.79
N LEU A 108 10.33 73.39 -27.14
CA LEU A 108 9.03 73.56 -27.80
C LEU A 108 8.85 72.73 -29.06
N LYS A 109 9.93 72.48 -29.82
CA LYS A 109 9.89 71.62 -31.00
C LYS A 109 9.46 70.19 -30.67
N HIS A 110 9.76 69.72 -29.46
CA HIS A 110 9.47 68.37 -28.99
C HIS A 110 8.04 68.21 -28.42
N VAL A 111 7.32 69.31 -28.13
CA VAL A 111 5.95 69.28 -27.58
C VAL A 111 4.93 68.92 -28.66
N VAL A 112 5.16 69.35 -29.91
CA VAL A 112 4.19 69.25 -31.01
C VAL A 112 3.77 67.79 -31.27
N SER A 113 4.63 66.83 -30.99
CA SER A 113 4.37 65.38 -31.16
C SER A 113 3.86 64.67 -29.90
N LYS A 114 3.53 65.40 -28.83
CA LYS A 114 3.07 64.84 -27.55
C LYS A 114 1.57 65.06 -27.33
N PRO A 115 0.88 64.13 -26.62
CA PRO A 115 -0.54 64.27 -26.32
C PRO A 115 -0.78 65.50 -25.44
N PHE A 116 -1.80 66.29 -25.77
CA PHE A 116 -2.21 67.46 -24.98
C PHE A 116 -3.10 67.01 -23.80
N PRO A 117 -2.88 67.48 -22.56
CA PRO A 117 -1.80 68.37 -22.12
C PRO A 117 -0.47 67.64 -21.87
N TYR A 118 0.65 68.24 -22.31
CA TYR A 118 2.00 67.76 -22.01
C TYR A 118 2.77 68.85 -21.27
N PHE A 119 3.39 68.48 -20.14
CA PHE A 119 4.18 69.40 -19.33
C PHE A 119 5.67 69.05 -19.36
N PHE A 120 6.49 70.08 -19.51
CA PHE A 120 7.90 69.99 -19.18
C PHE A 120 8.07 70.13 -17.66
N THR A 121 8.44 69.00 -17.07
CA THR A 121 8.57 68.82 -15.62
C THR A 121 10.04 68.70 -15.22
N PHE A 122 10.26 68.64 -13.91
CA PHE A 122 11.57 68.65 -13.26
C PHE A 122 12.57 67.60 -13.81
N ASP A 123 12.09 66.43 -14.25
CA ASP A 123 12.92 65.37 -14.82
C ASP A 123 13.66 65.77 -16.11
N ARG A 124 13.19 66.80 -16.82
CA ARG A 124 13.82 67.25 -18.06
C ARG A 124 15.21 67.84 -17.86
N ILE A 125 15.50 68.36 -16.67
CA ILE A 125 16.84 68.83 -16.33
C ILE A 125 17.87 67.70 -16.47
N TYR A 126 17.52 66.49 -16.03
CA TYR A 126 18.38 65.31 -16.20
C TYR A 126 18.69 65.04 -17.68
N ASP A 127 17.67 65.08 -18.55
CA ASP A 127 17.85 64.82 -19.98
C ASP A 127 18.81 65.82 -20.62
N ILE A 128 18.76 67.09 -20.24
CA ILE A 128 19.67 68.13 -20.76
C ILE A 128 21.10 67.84 -20.30
N LEU A 129 21.29 67.51 -19.02
CA LEU A 129 22.61 67.19 -18.46
C LEU A 129 23.20 65.93 -19.12
N ALA A 130 22.38 64.90 -19.32
CA ALA A 130 22.81 63.63 -19.90
C ALA A 130 23.10 63.74 -21.42
N ASN A 131 22.40 64.62 -22.14
CA ASN A 131 22.54 64.76 -23.60
C ASN A 131 23.59 65.79 -24.03
N ASN A 132 24.02 66.69 -23.14
CA ASN A 132 25.08 67.65 -23.44
C ASN A 132 26.47 67.05 -23.10
N PRO A 133 27.36 66.81 -24.07
CA PRO A 133 28.66 66.18 -23.84
C PRO A 133 29.54 66.91 -22.81
N ASN A 134 29.48 68.25 -22.78
CA ASN A 134 30.28 69.06 -21.86
C ASN A 134 29.81 68.89 -20.40
N ASN A 135 28.50 68.72 -20.19
CA ASN A 135 27.92 68.57 -18.86
C ASN A 135 27.95 67.12 -18.37
N ARG A 136 27.77 66.15 -19.28
CA ARG A 136 27.77 64.71 -18.97
C ARG A 136 29.11 64.22 -18.41
N ASN A 137 30.21 64.83 -18.85
CA ASN A 137 31.57 64.42 -18.46
C ASN A 137 32.06 65.11 -17.16
N LEU A 138 31.23 65.93 -16.52
CA LEU A 138 31.57 66.51 -15.21
C LEU A 138 31.54 65.43 -14.12
N GLU A 139 32.48 65.53 -13.18
CA GLU A 139 32.59 64.66 -12.00
C GLU A 139 31.27 64.70 -11.19
N GLY A 140 30.75 63.53 -10.82
CA GLY A 140 29.43 63.38 -10.19
C GLY A 140 28.24 63.29 -11.16
N VAL A 141 28.30 63.91 -12.34
CA VAL A 141 27.24 63.75 -13.38
C VAL A 141 27.44 62.45 -14.17
N TYR A 142 28.68 62.09 -14.49
CA TYR A 142 29.00 60.85 -15.21
C TYR A 142 28.52 59.59 -14.49
N ASP A 143 28.86 59.44 -13.21
CA ASP A 143 28.49 58.29 -12.39
C ASP A 143 26.98 58.19 -12.20
N LEU A 144 26.32 59.33 -11.98
CA LEU A 144 24.88 59.42 -11.88
C LEU A 144 24.19 58.93 -13.17
N VAL A 145 24.65 59.37 -14.35
CA VAL A 145 24.08 58.95 -15.64
C VAL A 145 24.27 57.46 -15.86
N LYS A 146 25.42 56.90 -15.48
CA LYS A 146 25.68 55.45 -15.56
C LYS A 146 24.70 54.67 -14.68
N VAL A 147 24.53 55.07 -13.42
CA VAL A 147 23.63 54.40 -12.47
C VAL A 147 22.17 54.54 -12.89
N VAL A 148 21.73 55.72 -13.35
CA VAL A 148 20.35 55.90 -13.85
C VAL A 148 20.06 55.00 -15.05
N ASN A 149 21.02 54.76 -15.94
CA ASN A 149 20.83 53.81 -17.04
C ASN A 149 20.68 52.37 -16.56
N ILE A 150 21.44 51.93 -15.54
CA ILE A 150 21.27 50.61 -14.92
C ILE A 150 19.87 50.48 -14.29
N VAL A 151 19.42 51.52 -13.57
CA VAL A 151 18.07 51.55 -12.99
C VAL A 151 17.00 51.50 -14.06
N ARG A 152 17.18 52.21 -15.19
CA ARG A 152 16.29 52.16 -16.34
C ARG A 152 16.15 50.74 -16.89
N GLU A 153 17.25 50.02 -17.07
CA GLU A 153 17.22 48.63 -17.56
C GLU A 153 16.47 47.71 -16.59
N LYS A 154 16.73 47.83 -15.28
CA LYS A 154 16.01 47.08 -14.24
C LYS A 154 14.51 47.40 -14.21
N ILE A 155 14.12 48.67 -14.39
CA ILE A 155 12.70 49.07 -14.49
C ILE A 155 12.04 48.42 -15.70
N ILE A 156 12.70 48.42 -16.86
CA ILE A 156 12.16 47.83 -18.09
C ILE A 156 11.99 46.30 -17.92
N ALA A 157 12.94 45.63 -17.28
CA ALA A 157 12.93 44.19 -17.09
C ALA A 157 11.92 43.71 -16.03
N ASN A 158 11.81 44.44 -14.91
CA ASN A 158 11.15 43.92 -13.69
C ASN A 158 9.85 44.64 -13.32
N LEU A 159 9.49 45.75 -13.98
CA LEU A 159 8.29 46.54 -13.66
C LEU A 159 7.22 46.42 -14.76
N GLU A 160 5.94 46.48 -14.40
CA GLU A 160 4.83 46.48 -15.38
C GLU A 160 4.88 47.73 -16.27
N ARG A 161 4.64 47.56 -17.59
CA ARG A 161 4.76 48.61 -18.62
C ARG A 161 3.98 49.90 -18.30
N LYS A 162 2.84 49.79 -17.62
CA LYS A 162 2.00 50.93 -17.22
C LYS A 162 2.64 51.89 -16.21
N PHE A 163 3.71 51.48 -15.54
CA PHE A 163 4.45 52.33 -14.58
C PHE A 163 5.78 52.86 -15.13
N HIS A 164 6.21 52.43 -16.33
CA HIS A 164 7.54 52.73 -16.85
C HIS A 164 7.79 54.24 -16.99
N GLU A 165 6.85 54.98 -17.59
CA GLU A 165 7.04 56.41 -17.84
C GLU A 165 7.16 57.20 -16.52
N ASP A 166 6.23 56.98 -15.59
CA ASP A 166 6.23 57.65 -14.28
C ASP A 166 7.44 57.22 -13.42
N ALA A 167 7.83 55.94 -13.45
CA ALA A 167 9.01 55.44 -12.75
C ALA A 167 10.30 56.08 -13.26
N LEU A 168 10.43 56.22 -14.58
CA LEU A 168 11.58 56.90 -15.19
C LEU A 168 11.58 58.39 -14.87
N LYS A 169 10.43 59.06 -14.87
CA LYS A 169 10.31 60.46 -14.42
C LYS A 169 10.76 60.62 -12.97
N ILE A 170 10.32 59.74 -12.08
CA ILE A 170 10.68 59.75 -10.66
C ILE A 170 12.19 59.55 -10.47
N ILE A 171 12.79 58.55 -11.12
CA ILE A 171 14.23 58.30 -11.01
C ILE A 171 15.05 59.47 -11.54
N LYS A 172 14.70 60.02 -12.70
CA LYS A 172 15.38 61.20 -13.25
C LYS A 172 15.23 62.41 -12.33
N GLY A 173 14.04 62.63 -11.78
CA GLY A 173 13.81 63.69 -10.80
C GLY A 173 14.69 63.51 -9.56
N LEU A 174 14.69 62.31 -8.96
CA LEU A 174 15.53 62.03 -7.81
C LEU A 174 17.04 62.15 -8.11
N ALA A 175 17.47 61.83 -9.33
CA ALA A 175 18.83 62.04 -9.79
C ALA A 175 19.19 63.54 -9.85
N VAL A 176 18.28 64.40 -10.32
CA VAL A 176 18.48 65.86 -10.27
C VAL A 176 18.52 66.37 -8.82
N TYR A 177 17.69 65.83 -7.93
CA TYR A 177 17.75 66.14 -6.49
C TYR A 177 19.12 65.80 -5.87
N ALA A 178 19.70 64.66 -6.26
CA ALA A 178 21.04 64.27 -5.83
C ALA A 178 22.11 65.27 -6.29
N LEU A 179 21.99 65.82 -7.51
CA LEU A 179 22.91 66.86 -8.00
C LEU A 179 22.68 68.23 -7.34
N TRP A 180 21.43 68.63 -7.18
CA TRP A 180 21.05 69.95 -6.66
C TRP A 180 21.46 70.13 -5.20
N SER A 181 21.36 69.08 -4.39
CA SER A 181 21.65 69.11 -2.96
C SER A 181 23.01 68.52 -2.57
N LYS A 182 23.89 68.24 -3.54
CA LYS A 182 25.13 67.44 -3.33
C LYS A 182 24.87 66.12 -2.59
N GLY A 183 23.70 65.53 -2.80
CA GLY A 183 23.29 64.28 -2.20
C GLY A 183 22.82 64.38 -0.75
N GLU A 184 22.66 65.56 -0.15
CA GLU A 184 22.21 65.68 1.25
C GLU A 184 20.68 65.53 1.40
N ASN A 185 19.89 66.01 0.43
CA ASN A 185 18.42 66.02 0.53
C ASN A 185 17.76 65.04 -0.46
N GLY A 186 16.85 64.21 0.07
CA GLY A 186 15.90 63.44 -0.76
C GLY A 186 14.66 64.27 -1.11
N ALA A 187 13.65 63.63 -1.71
CA ALA A 187 12.34 64.24 -1.96
C ALA A 187 11.22 63.38 -1.39
N THR A 188 10.21 64.01 -0.81
CA THR A 188 9.00 63.32 -0.33
C THR A 188 8.10 62.92 -1.50
N ALA A 189 7.17 61.99 -1.26
CA ALA A 189 6.17 61.61 -2.25
C ALA A 189 5.33 62.81 -2.75
N LYS A 190 5.03 63.75 -1.85
CA LYS A 190 4.25 64.96 -2.14
C LYS A 190 5.02 65.91 -3.05
N GLU A 191 6.30 66.18 -2.76
CA GLU A 191 7.15 67.05 -3.58
C GLU A 191 7.39 66.48 -4.98
N LEU A 192 7.66 65.18 -5.09
CA LEU A 192 7.82 64.51 -6.38
C LEU A 192 6.54 64.55 -7.20
N ALA A 193 5.38 64.32 -6.59
CA ALA A 193 4.09 64.41 -7.28
C ALA A 193 3.84 65.82 -7.83
N GLN A 194 4.15 66.85 -7.03
CA GLN A 194 4.03 68.26 -7.41
C GLN A 194 4.97 68.65 -8.55
N LYS A 195 6.27 68.39 -8.41
CA LYS A 195 7.30 68.84 -9.37
C LYS A 195 7.34 68.03 -10.67
N LEU A 196 6.86 66.79 -10.64
CA LEU A 196 6.79 65.91 -11.82
C LEU A 196 5.39 65.85 -12.45
N LEU A 197 4.41 66.56 -11.88
CA LEU A 197 2.99 66.54 -12.26
C LEU A 197 2.46 65.11 -12.47
N ILE A 198 2.74 64.21 -11.53
CA ILE A 198 2.31 62.81 -11.59
C ILE A 198 0.97 62.67 -10.87
N ILE A 199 -0.08 62.34 -11.62
CA ILE A 199 -1.42 62.04 -11.10
C ILE A 199 -1.88 60.66 -11.60
N HIS A 200 -2.91 60.09 -10.97
CA HIS A 200 -3.47 58.81 -11.42
C HIS A 200 -4.34 59.02 -12.68
N PRO A 201 -4.22 58.18 -13.73
CA PRO A 201 -4.98 58.33 -14.97
C PRO A 201 -6.50 58.38 -14.79
N ASN A 202 -7.01 57.69 -13.77
CA ASN A 202 -8.44 57.62 -13.43
C ASN A 202 -8.83 58.48 -12.22
N ASP A 203 -7.95 59.38 -11.76
CA ASP A 203 -8.19 60.32 -10.65
C ASP A 203 -8.56 59.70 -9.28
N THR A 204 -8.39 58.38 -9.13
CA THR A 204 -8.86 57.58 -7.98
C THR A 204 -8.07 57.76 -6.68
N PHE A 205 -6.81 58.21 -6.75
CA PHE A 205 -5.93 58.36 -5.57
C PHE A 205 -5.37 59.77 -5.50
N GLU A 206 -4.94 60.19 -4.30
CA GLU A 206 -4.10 61.38 -4.17
C GLU A 206 -2.77 61.20 -4.91
N ALA A 207 -2.24 62.29 -5.46
CA ALA A 207 -1.05 62.26 -6.30
C ALA A 207 0.18 61.67 -5.59
N HIS A 208 0.36 62.00 -4.30
CA HIS A 208 1.47 61.52 -3.49
C HIS A 208 1.41 59.99 -3.24
N VAL A 209 0.21 59.40 -3.13
CA VAL A 209 0.04 57.94 -2.93
C VAL A 209 0.51 57.17 -4.16
N ARG A 210 0.20 57.65 -5.37
CA ARG A 210 0.68 57.06 -6.62
C ARG A 210 2.21 57.07 -6.68
N VAL A 211 2.84 58.19 -6.32
CA VAL A 211 4.30 58.30 -6.32
C VAL A 211 4.91 57.33 -5.30
N ALA A 212 4.40 57.27 -4.07
CA ALA A 212 4.88 56.33 -3.06
C ALA A 212 4.77 54.87 -3.53
N GLN A 213 3.67 54.51 -4.20
CA GLN A 213 3.48 53.19 -4.78
C GLN A 213 4.52 52.89 -5.86
N ILE A 214 4.78 53.83 -6.77
CA ILE A 214 5.76 53.63 -7.84
C ILE A 214 7.17 53.55 -7.28
N VAL A 215 7.52 54.40 -6.31
CA VAL A 215 8.83 54.34 -5.61
C VAL A 215 9.01 52.97 -4.94
N LYS A 216 7.97 52.45 -4.26
CA LYS A 216 7.99 51.11 -3.67
C LYS A 216 8.27 50.04 -4.74
N LYS A 217 7.56 50.07 -5.86
CA LYS A 217 7.77 49.10 -6.95
C LYS A 217 9.14 49.24 -7.63
N VAL A 218 9.67 50.45 -7.75
CA VAL A 218 11.02 50.67 -8.29
C VAL A 218 12.07 50.15 -7.31
N ARG A 219 11.87 50.32 -5.99
CA ARG A 219 12.72 49.70 -4.96
C ARG A 219 12.69 48.18 -5.06
N GLU A 220 11.52 47.58 -5.24
CA GLU A 220 11.38 46.13 -5.46
C GLU A 220 12.11 45.69 -6.74
N ALA A 221 11.91 46.39 -7.86
CA ALA A 221 12.55 46.10 -9.15
C ALA A 221 14.08 46.26 -9.16
N THR A 222 14.62 47.02 -8.20
CA THR A 222 16.05 47.34 -8.08
C THR A 222 16.70 46.75 -6.83
N ASP A 223 16.00 45.88 -6.11
CA ASP A 223 16.43 45.28 -4.84
C ASP A 223 16.82 46.30 -3.75
N GLY A 224 16.33 47.54 -3.88
CA GLY A 224 16.59 48.64 -2.95
C GLY A 224 17.97 49.31 -3.07
N PHE A 225 18.82 48.88 -4.02
CA PHE A 225 20.21 49.36 -4.14
C PHE A 225 20.34 50.86 -4.42
N TYR A 226 19.46 51.44 -5.24
CA TYR A 226 19.65 52.81 -5.75
C TYR A 226 18.73 53.85 -5.10
N LEU A 227 17.81 53.41 -4.24
CA LEU A 227 16.79 54.24 -3.60
C LEU A 227 16.72 53.98 -2.10
N LYS A 228 17.25 54.93 -1.33
CA LYS A 228 17.15 54.97 0.14
C LYS A 228 15.87 55.67 0.56
N VAL A 229 15.27 55.18 1.64
CA VAL A 229 14.16 55.84 2.33
C VAL A 229 14.70 56.32 3.67
N VAL A 230 14.72 57.62 3.87
CA VAL A 230 15.12 58.25 5.13
C VAL A 230 13.86 58.77 5.79
N LYS A 231 13.56 58.25 6.97
CA LYS A 231 12.41 58.72 7.76
C LYS A 231 12.83 59.92 8.58
N ASP A 232 12.08 60.99 8.48
CA ASP A 232 12.21 62.10 9.42
C ASP A 232 11.32 61.83 10.63
N GLU A 233 11.93 61.51 11.77
CA GLU A 233 11.22 61.19 13.02
C GLU A 233 10.44 62.39 13.58
N GLN A 234 10.78 63.64 13.20
CA GLN A 234 10.09 64.84 13.66
C GLN A 234 8.82 65.15 12.87
N THR A 235 8.84 64.97 11.55
CA THR A 235 7.69 65.29 10.68
C THR A 235 6.90 64.05 10.25
N GLY A 236 7.43 62.84 10.45
CA GLY A 236 6.82 61.58 10.04
C GLY A 236 6.86 61.33 8.52
N ASN A 237 7.55 62.17 7.75
CA ASN A 237 7.64 62.05 6.30
C ASN A 237 8.77 61.12 5.85
N ASP A 238 8.51 60.33 4.81
CA ASP A 238 9.51 59.51 4.13
C ASP A 238 10.18 60.32 3.00
N TYR A 239 11.50 60.53 3.12
CA TYR A 239 12.33 61.13 2.07
C TYR A 239 12.96 60.05 1.20
N PHE A 240 12.75 60.14 -0.11
CA PHE A 240 13.35 59.24 -1.09
C PHE A 240 14.64 59.85 -1.61
N LYS A 241 15.76 59.13 -1.48
CA LYS A 241 17.08 59.58 -1.91
C LYS A 241 17.67 58.62 -2.93
N PHE A 242 18.10 59.15 -4.07
CA PHE A 242 18.85 58.39 -5.07
C PHE A 242 20.33 58.39 -4.69
N ASP A 243 20.91 57.20 -4.56
CA ASP A 243 22.31 57.04 -4.12
C ASP A 243 23.15 56.35 -5.20
N PRO A 244 24.01 57.09 -5.92
CA PRO A 244 24.87 56.53 -6.96
C PRO A 244 26.12 55.83 -6.41
N ALA A 245 26.42 55.92 -5.10
CA ALA A 245 27.65 55.36 -4.50
C ALA A 245 27.55 53.87 -4.14
N ILE A 246 26.37 53.25 -4.29
CA ILE A 246 26.16 51.83 -3.96
C ILE A 246 26.67 50.98 -5.12
N ASP A 247 27.86 50.41 -4.92
CA ASP A 247 28.51 49.53 -5.89
C ASP A 247 27.75 48.21 -6.05
N GLY A 248 27.47 47.86 -7.30
CA GLY A 248 26.66 46.70 -7.73
C GLY A 248 27.42 45.36 -7.65
N GLN A 249 28.24 45.16 -6.62
CA GLN A 249 29.04 43.94 -6.44
C GLN A 249 28.15 42.69 -6.24
N ASP A 250 28.63 41.56 -6.76
CA ASP A 250 28.00 40.24 -6.67
C ASP A 250 27.78 39.84 -5.19
N PRO A 251 26.60 39.34 -4.80
CA PRO A 251 26.34 38.79 -3.46
C PRO A 251 27.42 37.83 -2.92
N GLU A 252 28.08 37.03 -3.76
CA GLU A 252 29.13 36.10 -3.30
C GLU A 252 30.39 36.82 -2.83
N GLU A 253 30.85 37.84 -3.55
CA GLU A 253 32.03 38.63 -3.17
C GLU A 253 31.84 39.34 -1.82
N ARG A 254 30.60 39.76 -1.52
CA ARG A 254 30.24 40.34 -0.22
C ARG A 254 30.31 39.32 0.91
N ILE A 255 29.88 38.08 0.65
CA ILE A 255 29.98 36.99 1.64
C ILE A 255 31.45 36.71 1.92
N ASP A 256 32.30 36.60 0.90
CA ASP A 256 33.73 36.30 1.05
C ASP A 256 34.48 37.41 1.81
N ASN A 257 34.18 38.68 1.51
CA ASN A 257 34.75 39.81 2.25
C ASN A 257 34.30 39.82 3.72
N GLU A 258 33.03 39.50 3.98
CA GLU A 258 32.51 39.43 5.35
C GLU A 258 33.05 38.20 6.10
N ILE A 259 33.34 37.07 5.43
CA ILE A 259 34.04 35.92 6.04
C ILE A 259 35.40 36.36 6.58
N ASN A 260 36.16 37.16 5.83
CA ASN A 260 37.44 37.68 6.32
C ASN A 260 37.27 38.63 7.52
N ALA A 261 36.17 39.38 7.57
CA ALA A 261 35.91 40.37 8.63
C ALA A 261 35.43 39.74 9.96
N VAL A 262 34.50 38.79 9.90
CA VAL A 262 33.83 38.22 11.10
C VAL A 262 33.91 36.71 11.19
N GLY A 263 34.31 36.02 10.14
CA GLY A 263 34.37 34.56 10.09
C GLY A 263 35.34 33.98 11.11
N GLY A 264 36.38 34.70 11.55
CA GLY A 264 37.32 34.24 12.58
C GLY A 264 36.78 34.24 14.03
N ASN A 265 35.57 34.75 14.28
CA ASN A 265 35.02 34.84 15.64
C ASN A 265 34.50 33.47 16.11
N GLU A 266 35.21 32.81 17.02
CA GLU A 266 34.89 31.48 17.55
C GLU A 266 33.53 31.42 18.26
N ASP A 267 33.15 32.46 19.01
CA ASP A 267 31.88 32.48 19.76
C ASP A 267 30.69 32.45 18.80
N LYS A 268 30.76 33.21 17.70
CA LYS A 268 29.74 33.17 16.64
C LYS A 268 29.72 31.85 15.88
N GLN A 269 30.88 31.21 15.69
CA GLN A 269 30.95 29.88 15.07
C GLN A 269 30.31 28.82 15.98
N GLU A 270 30.57 28.91 17.29
CA GLU A 270 29.97 28.04 18.31
C GLU A 270 28.45 28.16 18.33
N ASP A 271 27.92 29.40 18.30
CA ASP A 271 26.48 29.65 18.20
C ASP A 271 25.86 28.94 17.01
N VAL A 272 26.50 29.01 15.83
CA VAL A 272 26.01 28.31 14.63
C VAL A 272 25.96 26.81 14.86
N VAL A 273 27.01 26.20 15.43
CA VAL A 273 27.03 24.74 15.66
C VAL A 273 25.91 24.33 16.60
N PHE A 274 25.77 24.96 17.77
CA PHE A 274 24.78 24.57 18.76
C PHE A 274 23.34 24.96 18.37
N ASP A 275 23.13 26.04 17.62
CA ASP A 275 21.83 26.34 17.01
C ASP A 275 21.40 25.21 16.08
N GLN A 276 22.31 24.74 15.23
CA GLN A 276 22.03 23.64 14.31
C GLN A 276 21.80 22.32 15.04
N LEU A 277 22.58 22.02 16.09
CA LEU A 277 22.35 20.83 16.91
C LEU A 277 20.99 20.87 17.62
N LYS A 278 20.64 22.02 18.20
CA LYS A 278 19.33 22.23 18.85
C LYS A 278 18.20 21.98 17.87
N GLU A 279 18.30 22.53 16.65
CA GLU A 279 17.28 22.39 15.61
C GLU A 279 17.20 20.97 15.05
N ILE A 280 18.34 20.29 14.80
CA ILE A 280 18.34 18.92 14.24
C ILE A 280 17.79 17.90 15.25
N LEU A 281 18.11 18.09 16.54
CA LEU A 281 17.70 17.17 17.61
C LEU A 281 16.35 17.54 18.23
N ASP A 282 15.71 18.63 17.77
CA ASP A 282 14.42 19.13 18.28
C ASP A 282 14.39 19.30 19.80
N LEU A 283 15.42 19.97 20.35
CA LEU A 283 15.64 20.03 21.79
C LEU A 283 14.84 21.15 22.48
N GLU A 284 14.10 20.76 23.52
CA GLU A 284 13.35 21.65 24.40
C GLU A 284 14.10 21.91 25.71
N ASN A 285 14.19 23.18 26.12
CA ASN A 285 14.93 23.56 27.34
C ASN A 285 14.22 23.01 28.59
N TYR A 286 14.96 22.35 29.49
CA TYR A 286 14.46 21.93 30.79
C TYR A 286 14.15 23.14 31.66
N LYS A 287 12.86 23.37 31.98
CA LYS A 287 12.40 24.50 32.84
C LYS A 287 12.95 25.87 32.41
N ASN A 288 13.14 26.09 31.11
CA ASN A 288 13.77 27.29 30.54
C ASN A 288 15.23 27.54 30.98
N ILE A 289 15.92 26.55 31.52
CA ILE A 289 17.36 26.64 31.83
C ILE A 289 18.14 26.53 30.50
N PRO A 290 19.00 27.50 30.15
CA PRO A 290 19.81 27.43 28.94
C PRO A 290 20.72 26.20 28.94
N ASN A 291 20.95 25.63 27.74
CA ASN A 291 21.89 24.53 27.49
C ASN A 291 21.58 23.19 28.19
N ILE A 292 20.44 23.05 28.86
CA ILE A 292 19.95 21.78 29.42
C ILE A 292 18.62 21.44 28.76
N PHE A 293 18.52 20.25 28.18
CA PHE A 293 17.36 19.83 27.40
C PHE A 293 16.81 18.50 27.92
N GLU A 294 15.48 18.38 28.01
CA GLU A 294 14.83 17.11 28.38
C GLU A 294 15.07 16.06 27.30
N ASP A 295 15.41 14.83 27.70
CA ASP A 295 15.58 13.72 26.78
C ASP A 295 15.00 12.42 27.35
N GLU A 296 14.62 11.52 26.45
CA GLU A 296 14.19 10.16 26.79
C GLU A 296 14.90 9.14 25.89
N THR A 297 15.36 8.05 26.49
CA THR A 297 15.95 6.93 25.75
C THR A 297 15.15 5.66 25.99
N THR A 298 15.05 4.82 24.95
CA THR A 298 14.47 3.49 25.07
C THR A 298 15.47 2.55 25.71
N TRP A 299 15.04 1.83 26.73
CA TRP A 299 15.73 0.69 27.32
C TRP A 299 15.29 -0.60 26.59
N GLN A 300 16.12 -1.06 25.66
CA GLN A 300 15.75 -2.07 24.65
C GLN A 300 15.55 -3.47 25.24
N SER A 301 16.46 -3.92 26.12
CA SER A 301 16.45 -5.28 26.68
C SER A 301 15.13 -5.63 27.39
N VAL A 302 14.60 -4.67 28.14
CA VAL A 302 13.37 -4.79 28.95
C VAL A 302 12.15 -4.12 28.33
N LYS A 303 12.31 -3.46 27.17
CA LYS A 303 11.28 -2.70 26.46
C LYS A 303 10.65 -1.57 27.30
N SER A 304 11.47 -0.89 28.09
CA SER A 304 11.05 0.29 28.84
C SER A 304 11.76 1.55 28.34
N PHE A 305 11.74 2.62 29.14
CA PHE A 305 12.41 3.88 28.88
C PHE A 305 13.05 4.45 30.13
N ARG A 306 13.97 5.39 29.93
CA ARG A 306 14.61 6.17 30.99
C ARG A 306 14.65 7.63 30.58
N LYS A 307 14.52 8.51 31.57
CA LYS A 307 14.55 9.96 31.37
C LYS A 307 15.92 10.51 31.70
N GLY A 308 16.40 11.41 30.87
CA GLY A 308 17.73 11.98 30.98
C GLY A 308 17.76 13.42 30.51
N PHE A 309 18.98 13.94 30.37
CA PHE A 309 19.21 15.28 29.85
C PHE A 309 20.25 15.27 28.74
N ILE A 310 20.06 16.14 27.74
CA ILE A 310 21.11 16.55 26.81
C ILE A 310 21.65 17.89 27.29
N ILE A 311 22.97 18.03 27.35
CA ILE A 311 23.66 19.24 27.83
C ILE A 311 24.60 19.76 26.77
N PHE A 312 24.52 21.05 26.48
CA PHE A 312 25.48 21.75 25.63
C PHE A 312 26.54 22.42 26.50
N ASN A 313 27.77 21.92 26.44
CA ASN A 313 28.89 22.51 27.16
C ASN A 313 29.64 23.47 26.25
N ARG A 314 29.29 24.76 26.35
CA ARG A 314 29.83 25.86 25.53
C ARG A 314 31.17 26.36 26.07
N LYS A 315 31.91 27.10 25.25
CA LYS A 315 33.19 27.69 25.64
C LYS A 315 32.95 28.84 26.64
N GLY A 316 33.30 28.61 27.91
CA GLY A 316 33.23 29.64 28.96
C GLY A 316 31.90 29.72 29.71
N GLU A 317 30.88 28.96 29.29
CA GLU A 317 29.60 28.79 29.98
C GLU A 317 29.44 27.32 30.37
N GLU A 318 29.89 26.96 31.57
CA GLU A 318 29.73 25.61 32.11
C GLU A 318 28.43 25.49 32.91
N VAL A 319 27.72 24.39 32.72
CA VAL A 319 26.58 24.04 33.57
C VAL A 319 27.14 23.55 34.90
N GLU A 320 26.80 24.21 36.01
CA GLU A 320 27.39 23.87 37.33
C GLU A 320 26.69 22.67 37.98
N GLU A 321 25.36 22.56 37.87
CA GLU A 321 24.60 21.50 38.54
C GLU A 321 23.37 21.08 37.73
N VAL A 322 23.08 19.78 37.73
CA VAL A 322 21.96 19.15 37.02
C VAL A 322 21.18 18.31 38.00
N VAL A 323 19.85 18.31 37.89
CA VAL A 323 19.00 17.42 38.69
C VAL A 323 19.37 15.97 38.42
N VAL A 324 19.30 15.11 39.45
CA VAL A 324 19.52 13.67 39.33
C VAL A 324 18.67 13.08 38.20
N ALA A 325 19.31 12.40 37.26
CA ALA A 325 18.69 11.76 36.11
C ALA A 325 19.32 10.38 35.86
N ASP A 326 18.60 9.51 35.14
CA ASP A 326 19.09 8.16 34.85
C ASP A 326 20.28 8.17 33.88
N TYR A 327 20.36 9.18 33.01
CA TYR A 327 21.51 9.41 32.14
C TYR A 327 21.64 10.86 31.68
N VAL A 328 22.83 11.22 31.19
CA VAL A 328 23.14 12.51 30.59
C VAL A 328 23.93 12.32 29.29
N ILE A 329 23.63 13.13 28.26
CA ILE A 329 24.45 13.23 27.05
C ILE A 329 25.03 14.64 26.98
N VAL A 330 26.36 14.76 26.93
CA VAL A 330 27.03 16.07 26.86
C VAL A 330 27.62 16.27 25.47
N PHE A 331 27.17 17.32 24.78
CA PHE A 331 27.84 17.83 23.58
C PHE A 331 28.85 18.90 23.98
N GLN A 332 30.14 18.56 23.85
CA GLN A 332 31.23 19.48 24.14
C GLN A 332 31.57 20.31 22.89
N SER A 333 31.65 21.63 23.10
CA SER A 333 32.10 22.57 22.08
C SER A 333 33.45 22.19 21.46
N PRO A 334 33.62 22.31 20.13
CA PRO A 334 34.90 22.09 19.46
C PRO A 334 35.97 23.13 19.83
N PHE A 335 35.59 24.25 20.47
CA PHE A 335 36.50 25.33 20.85
C PHE A 335 36.88 25.30 22.33
N SER A 336 36.29 24.40 23.12
CA SER A 336 36.65 24.22 24.52
C SER A 336 37.85 23.30 24.67
N LYS A 337 38.76 23.64 25.60
CA LYS A 337 39.92 22.82 25.97
C LYS A 337 39.82 22.24 27.38
N LYS A 338 38.70 22.47 28.06
CA LYS A 338 38.47 22.02 29.43
C LYS A 338 37.97 20.57 29.44
N LYS A 339 38.21 19.87 30.55
CA LYS A 339 37.65 18.53 30.75
C LYS A 339 36.14 18.60 30.94
N ILE A 340 35.43 17.62 30.39
CA ILE A 340 33.98 17.52 30.51
C ILE A 340 33.61 17.14 31.96
N PRO A 341 32.77 17.93 32.65
CA PRO A 341 32.29 17.59 34.00
C PRO A 341 31.45 16.31 34.02
N THR A 342 31.39 15.63 35.17
CA THR A 342 30.52 14.47 35.38
C THR A 342 29.23 14.90 36.07
N TYR A 343 28.11 14.81 35.34
CA TYR A 343 26.77 15.20 35.78
C TYR A 343 25.93 14.02 36.27
N ALA A 344 26.15 12.81 35.75
CA ALA A 344 25.40 11.62 36.12
C ALA A 344 26.26 10.34 36.08
N PRO A 345 25.88 9.26 36.79
CA PRO A 345 26.58 7.98 36.73
C PRO A 345 26.64 7.38 35.32
N ASN A 346 25.57 7.55 34.54
CA ASN A 346 25.50 7.13 33.14
C ASN A 346 25.60 8.36 32.24
N GLN A 347 26.80 8.66 31.73
CA GLN A 347 27.07 9.85 30.94
C GLN A 347 27.78 9.53 29.63
N LEU A 348 27.15 9.94 28.53
CA LEU A 348 27.72 9.89 27.19
C LEU A 348 28.28 11.27 26.83
N ASN A 349 29.59 11.34 26.62
CA ASN A 349 30.27 12.54 26.19
C ASN A 349 30.53 12.51 24.68
N ILE A 350 30.18 13.58 23.98
CA ILE A 350 30.38 13.77 22.55
C ILE A 350 31.14 15.07 22.33
N GLU A 351 32.44 14.97 22.06
CA GLU A 351 33.28 16.10 21.71
C GLU A 351 33.26 16.31 20.19
N ILE A 352 32.69 17.45 19.78
CA ILE A 352 32.48 17.76 18.37
C ILE A 352 33.83 18.08 17.72
N GLN A 353 34.08 17.53 16.53
CA GLN A 353 35.28 17.83 15.74
C GLN A 353 34.89 18.14 14.29
N PHE A 354 35.45 19.21 13.73
CA PHE A 354 35.17 19.61 12.35
C PHE A 354 35.82 18.69 11.30
N GLY A 355 36.87 17.95 11.68
CA GLY A 355 37.59 17.01 10.81
C GLY A 355 38.44 17.66 9.71
N SER A 356 37.85 18.53 8.89
CA SER A 356 38.51 19.23 7.77
C SER A 356 38.33 20.75 7.82
N GLN A 357 39.25 21.48 7.19
CA GLN A 357 39.17 22.95 7.09
C GLN A 357 37.93 23.42 6.32
N GLU A 358 37.49 22.66 5.31
CA GLU A 358 36.30 23.04 4.53
C GLU A 358 35.04 23.13 5.39
N ASN A 359 34.94 22.27 6.42
CA ASN A 359 33.80 22.25 7.32
C ASN A 359 33.72 23.50 8.20
N ILE A 360 34.87 23.99 8.69
CA ILE A 360 34.89 25.24 9.45
C ILE A 360 34.58 26.43 8.53
N GLU A 361 35.08 26.46 7.29
CA GLU A 361 34.76 27.53 6.33
C GLU A 361 33.25 27.63 6.03
N ARG A 362 32.54 26.50 6.00
CA ARG A 362 31.06 26.49 5.86
C ARG A 362 30.36 27.13 7.06
N VAL A 363 30.86 26.90 8.27
CA VAL A 363 30.35 27.58 9.49
C VAL A 363 30.65 29.08 9.43
N LYS A 364 31.88 29.47 9.06
CA LYS A 364 32.27 30.88 8.88
C LYS A 364 31.39 31.59 7.85
N ARG A 365 31.03 30.91 6.76
CA ARG A 365 30.11 31.43 5.75
C ARG A 365 28.73 31.73 6.33
N ILE A 366 28.18 30.87 7.20
CA ILE A 366 26.91 31.14 7.89
C ILE A 366 27.05 32.35 8.83
N VAL A 367 28.14 32.45 9.58
CA VAL A 367 28.43 33.61 10.45
C VAL A 367 28.44 34.90 9.63
N ALA A 368 29.12 34.90 8.48
CA ALA A 368 29.17 36.06 7.57
C ALA A 368 27.78 36.42 7.03
N ILE A 369 27.01 35.44 6.55
CA ILE A 369 25.64 35.68 6.04
C ILE A 369 24.74 36.27 7.14
N ARG A 370 24.76 35.71 8.36
CA ARG A 370 24.01 36.25 9.51
C ARG A 370 24.43 37.69 9.86
N SER A 371 25.73 38.00 9.76
CA SER A 371 26.27 39.36 9.95
C SER A 371 25.80 40.35 8.87
N LEU A 372 25.77 39.94 7.61
CA LEU A 372 25.25 40.78 6.51
C LEU A 372 23.75 41.06 6.68
N MET A 373 22.99 40.06 7.11
CA MET A 373 21.55 40.21 7.39
C MET A 373 21.29 41.17 8.54
N SER A 374 22.06 41.11 9.63
CA SER A 374 21.90 42.06 10.75
C SER A 374 22.27 43.50 10.37
N LYS A 375 23.18 43.67 9.39
CA LYS A 375 23.50 44.96 8.76
C LYS A 375 22.46 45.42 7.72
N ASN A 376 21.35 44.71 7.54
CA ASN A 376 20.31 44.96 6.54
C ASN A 376 20.83 44.96 5.08
N ILE A 377 21.85 44.17 4.78
CA ILE A 377 22.46 44.06 3.44
C ILE A 377 21.85 42.86 2.71
N LEU A 378 21.21 43.10 1.56
CA LEU A 378 20.73 42.04 0.66
C LEU A 378 19.86 40.98 1.35
N THR A 379 19.05 41.38 2.34
CA THR A 379 18.41 40.45 3.29
C THR A 379 17.65 39.31 2.61
N SER A 380 16.92 39.56 1.52
CA SER A 380 16.19 38.50 0.78
C SER A 380 17.13 37.47 0.14
N VAL A 381 18.23 37.94 -0.48
CA VAL A 381 19.25 37.08 -1.10
C VAL A 381 20.03 36.32 -0.04
N MET A 382 20.41 37.00 1.05
CA MET A 382 21.14 36.41 2.16
C MET A 382 20.32 35.37 2.90
N SER A 383 19.01 35.58 3.10
CA SER A 383 18.11 34.55 3.66
C SER A 383 18.07 33.28 2.81
N ARG A 384 18.04 33.41 1.47
CA ARG A 384 18.13 32.26 0.56
C ARG A 384 19.50 31.56 0.67
N LYS A 385 20.61 32.32 0.63
CA LYS A 385 21.96 31.79 0.77
C LYS A 385 22.22 31.13 2.14
N LEU A 386 21.59 31.65 3.20
CA LEU A 386 21.60 31.06 4.53
C LEU A 386 20.92 29.68 4.50
N THR A 387 19.74 29.61 3.88
CA THR A 387 18.97 28.37 3.73
C THR A 387 19.76 27.33 2.93
N ASP A 388 20.37 27.74 1.81
CA ASP A 388 21.24 26.90 0.98
C ASP A 388 22.47 26.41 1.76
N SER A 389 23.07 27.26 2.59
CA SER A 389 24.25 26.90 3.40
C SER A 389 23.90 25.94 4.55
N ILE A 390 22.69 26.05 5.11
CA ILE A 390 22.20 25.20 6.21
C ILE A 390 21.74 23.84 5.69
N ASN A 391 20.83 23.83 4.71
CA ASN A 391 20.16 22.62 4.23
C ASN A 391 20.86 21.97 3.03
N GLY A 392 21.66 22.73 2.29
CA GLY A 392 22.25 22.31 1.01
C GLY A 392 21.39 22.73 -0.17
N TYR A 393 21.97 22.63 -1.37
CA TYR A 393 21.32 23.00 -2.62
C TYR A 393 21.84 22.15 -3.78
N ARG A 394 21.15 22.18 -4.93
CA ARG A 394 21.68 21.62 -6.18
C ARG A 394 22.28 22.73 -7.02
N ASP A 395 23.51 22.54 -7.45
CA ASP A 395 24.18 23.49 -8.34
C ASP A 395 23.60 23.42 -9.77
N PRO A 396 23.92 24.39 -10.66
CA PRO A 396 23.47 24.37 -12.04
C PRO A 396 23.95 23.17 -12.87
N LYS A 397 24.94 22.41 -12.38
CA LYS A 397 25.46 21.18 -13.01
C LYS A 397 24.73 19.92 -12.50
N GLY A 398 23.75 20.09 -11.60
CA GLY A 398 22.96 19.01 -11.01
C GLY A 398 23.63 18.31 -9.82
N ILE A 399 24.78 18.80 -9.35
CA ILE A 399 25.51 18.24 -8.22
C ILE A 399 24.88 18.74 -6.92
N THR A 400 24.61 17.83 -5.98
CA THR A 400 24.09 18.19 -4.67
C THR A 400 25.23 18.66 -3.77
N VAL A 401 25.17 19.92 -3.37
CA VAL A 401 26.09 20.50 -2.38
C VAL A 401 25.45 20.33 -1.00
N PRO A 402 26.04 19.52 -0.11
CA PRO A 402 25.48 19.29 1.21
C PRO A 402 25.57 20.55 2.08
N GLY A 403 24.51 20.82 2.84
CA GLY A 403 24.47 21.87 3.85
C GLY A 403 25.17 21.49 5.16
N VAL A 404 25.32 22.46 6.05
CA VAL A 404 25.96 22.27 7.37
C VAL A 404 25.25 21.21 8.22
N LYS A 405 23.92 21.05 8.13
CA LYS A 405 23.21 20.02 8.92
C LYS A 405 23.67 18.59 8.59
N TYR A 406 23.76 18.28 7.29
CA TYR A 406 24.26 16.98 6.84
C TYR A 406 25.73 16.77 7.21
N GLN A 407 26.54 17.83 7.09
CA GLN A 407 27.96 17.73 7.43
C GLN A 407 28.20 17.57 8.92
N LEU A 408 27.46 18.27 9.79
CA LEU A 408 27.52 18.06 11.25
C LEU A 408 27.16 16.61 11.61
N THR A 409 26.17 16.03 10.94
CA THR A 409 25.84 14.60 11.10
C THR A 409 27.04 13.71 10.80
N LYS A 410 27.68 13.90 9.64
CA LYS A 410 28.84 13.11 9.23
C LYS A 410 30.08 13.37 10.11
N GLN A 411 30.25 14.61 10.59
CA GLN A 411 31.34 14.98 11.48
C GLN A 411 31.21 14.29 12.83
N ILE A 412 30.03 14.35 13.44
CA ILE A 412 29.79 13.69 14.72
C ILE A 412 29.96 12.18 14.56
N GLN A 413 29.37 11.59 13.52
CA GLN A 413 29.44 10.14 13.34
C GLN A 413 30.86 9.60 13.06
N ASN A 414 31.70 10.36 12.34
CA ASN A 414 33.00 9.87 11.87
C ASN A 414 34.20 10.40 12.66
N TYR A 415 34.11 11.59 13.25
CA TYR A 415 35.26 12.29 13.84
C TYR A 415 35.06 12.70 15.30
N ALA A 416 33.84 12.70 15.84
CA ALA A 416 33.68 13.05 17.26
C ALA A 416 34.42 12.08 18.17
N SER A 417 35.07 12.63 19.19
CA SER A 417 35.61 11.82 20.28
C SER A 417 34.49 11.53 21.26
N THR A 418 34.18 10.24 21.45
CA THR A 418 33.08 9.82 22.32
C THR A 418 33.54 8.95 23.46
N SER A 419 32.96 9.15 24.64
CA SER A 419 33.17 8.27 25.79
C SER A 419 31.88 8.04 26.57
N ILE A 420 31.71 6.84 27.10
CA ILE A 420 30.62 6.47 28.01
C ILE A 420 31.23 6.19 29.37
N ASN A 421 30.83 6.92 30.41
CA ASN A 421 31.33 6.75 31.78
C ASN A 421 32.87 6.79 31.89
N GLY A 422 33.55 7.47 30.96
CA GLY A 422 35.00 7.54 30.87
C GLY A 422 35.65 6.54 29.89
N ASP A 423 34.93 5.50 29.46
CA ASP A 423 35.42 4.53 28.49
C ASP A 423 35.26 5.06 27.06
N ILE A 424 36.36 5.11 26.30
CA ILE A 424 36.35 5.62 24.92
C ILE A 424 35.60 4.64 24.03
N ILE A 425 34.63 5.16 23.28
CA ILE A 425 33.86 4.42 22.28
C ILE A 425 33.93 5.14 20.93
N SER A 426 33.64 4.43 19.85
CA SER A 426 33.47 5.02 18.52
C SER A 426 32.02 4.91 18.10
N ILE A 427 31.38 6.04 17.78
CA ILE A 427 29.99 6.06 17.29
C ILE A 427 29.82 5.11 16.09
N LYS A 428 30.76 5.14 15.14
CA LYS A 428 30.71 4.31 13.93
C LYS A 428 30.71 2.82 14.22
N SER A 429 31.59 2.34 15.10
CA SER A 429 31.67 0.92 15.45
C SER A 429 30.46 0.46 16.27
N THR A 430 29.99 1.29 17.21
CA THR A 430 28.80 0.99 18.02
C THR A 430 27.54 0.89 17.17
N LEU A 431 27.36 1.81 16.20
CA LEU A 431 26.18 1.83 15.35
C LEU A 431 26.18 0.73 14.28
N GLY A 432 27.34 0.39 13.70
CA GLY A 432 27.50 -0.68 12.71
C GLY A 432 26.99 -0.34 11.30
N LYS A 433 26.35 0.82 11.11
CA LYS A 433 25.94 1.36 9.81
C LYS A 433 25.97 2.89 9.82
N GLU A 434 26.05 3.49 8.63
CA GLU A 434 25.97 4.94 8.49
C GLU A 434 24.52 5.43 8.47
N TYR A 435 24.30 6.59 9.09
CA TYR A 435 23.02 7.28 9.06
C TYR A 435 23.22 8.64 8.37
N ASN A 436 22.12 9.20 7.86
CA ASN A 436 22.13 10.49 7.15
C ASN A 436 21.55 11.63 7.99
N ASN A 437 20.96 11.31 9.16
CA ASN A 437 20.35 12.26 10.07
C ASN A 437 20.96 12.12 11.48
N LEU A 438 21.40 13.23 12.09
CA LEU A 438 21.99 13.22 13.42
C LEU A 438 20.99 12.76 14.50
N SER A 439 19.70 13.09 14.37
CA SER A 439 18.69 12.62 15.34
C SER A 439 18.62 11.09 15.40
N GLU A 440 18.73 10.42 14.25
CA GLU A 440 18.83 8.96 14.18
C GLU A 440 20.14 8.44 14.78
N VAL A 441 21.27 9.09 14.47
CA VAL A 441 22.58 8.74 15.04
C VAL A 441 22.51 8.75 16.56
N ILE A 442 22.03 9.84 17.16
CA ILE A 442 21.96 10.00 18.61
C ILE A 442 20.94 9.06 19.23
N SER A 443 19.75 8.90 18.63
CA SER A 443 18.70 7.99 19.11
C SER A 443 19.16 6.53 19.14
N GLU A 444 19.84 6.07 18.10
CA GLU A 444 20.36 4.70 18.02
C GLU A 444 21.60 4.49 18.90
N LEU A 445 22.44 5.54 19.04
CA LEU A 445 23.62 5.49 19.90
C LEU A 445 23.20 5.37 21.36
N LYS A 446 22.30 6.22 21.84
CA LYS A 446 21.86 6.20 23.24
C LYS A 446 21.15 4.91 23.60
N LYS A 447 20.34 4.32 22.70
CA LYS A 447 19.73 3.00 22.89
C LYS A 447 20.78 1.91 23.12
N LYS A 448 21.85 1.88 22.32
CA LYS A 448 22.89 0.84 22.42
C LYS A 448 23.80 1.02 23.61
N VAL A 449 24.19 2.26 23.91
CA VAL A 449 25.20 2.56 24.92
C VAL A 449 24.63 2.47 26.34
N PHE A 450 23.39 2.92 26.54
CA PHE A 450 22.80 2.93 27.88
C PHE A 450 22.07 1.64 28.27
N ASP A 451 21.75 0.73 27.33
CA ASP A 451 21.02 -0.51 27.63
C ASP A 451 21.70 -1.33 28.74
N ASP A 452 23.00 -1.61 28.58
CA ASP A 452 23.81 -2.34 29.56
C ASP A 452 24.01 -1.55 30.87
N CYS A 453 24.04 -0.22 30.79
CA CYS A 453 24.13 0.64 31.96
C CYS A 453 22.89 0.46 32.84
N PHE A 454 21.70 0.55 32.24
CA PHE A 454 20.44 0.36 32.96
C PHE A 454 20.25 -1.08 33.44
N ASN A 455 20.67 -2.09 32.67
CA ASN A 455 20.64 -3.51 33.09
C ASN A 455 21.46 -3.76 34.36
N LYS A 456 22.63 -3.12 34.48
CA LYS A 456 23.48 -3.22 35.68
C LYS A 456 22.90 -2.44 36.87
N GLU A 457 22.26 -1.32 36.60
CA GLU A 457 21.70 -0.44 37.62
C GLU A 457 20.39 -0.98 38.22
N TYR A 458 19.55 -1.59 37.38
CA TYR A 458 18.22 -2.09 37.72
C TYR A 458 18.05 -3.57 37.32
N PRO A 459 18.79 -4.49 37.98
CA PRO A 459 18.87 -5.89 37.56
C PRO A 459 17.57 -6.69 37.73
N GLU A 460 16.62 -6.20 38.52
CA GLU A 460 15.33 -6.87 38.79
C GLU A 460 14.17 -6.20 38.05
N HIS A 461 14.43 -5.32 37.08
CA HIS A 461 13.39 -4.72 36.25
C HIS A 461 12.71 -5.78 35.36
N PRO A 462 11.38 -5.86 35.32
CA PRO A 462 10.67 -6.81 34.48
C PRO A 462 10.82 -6.45 33.00
N LYS A 463 10.79 -7.46 32.14
CA LYS A 463 10.74 -7.26 30.69
C LYS A 463 9.30 -7.20 30.21
N TYR A 464 8.91 -6.11 29.56
CA TYR A 464 7.55 -5.93 29.06
C TYR A 464 7.32 -6.63 27.72
N ALA A 465 6.05 -6.88 27.40
CA ALA A 465 5.65 -7.43 26.10
C ALA A 465 5.75 -6.40 24.95
N GLU A 466 5.56 -5.11 25.26
CA GLU A 466 5.60 -3.99 24.31
C GLU A 466 6.52 -2.88 24.81
N ILE A 467 7.01 -2.02 23.90
CA ILE A 467 7.88 -0.89 24.24
C ILE A 467 7.04 0.23 24.86
N LEU A 468 7.37 0.57 26.10
CA LEU A 468 6.80 1.71 26.81
C LEU A 468 7.69 2.95 26.64
N SER A 469 7.06 4.11 26.57
CA SER A 469 7.65 5.45 26.53
C SER A 469 6.86 6.39 27.43
N SER A 470 7.41 7.56 27.80
CA SER A 470 6.63 8.53 28.59
C SER A 470 5.36 8.99 27.89
N GLY A 471 5.34 8.98 26.55
CA GLY A 471 4.18 9.36 25.75
C GLY A 471 3.07 8.30 25.70
N ASN A 472 3.38 7.01 25.89
CA ASN A 472 2.38 5.93 25.72
C ASN A 472 2.03 5.18 27.02
N ILE A 473 2.90 5.20 28.04
CA ILE A 473 2.83 4.26 29.17
C ILE A 473 1.49 4.32 29.90
N THR A 474 1.02 5.53 30.22
CA THR A 474 -0.26 5.74 30.92
C THR A 474 -1.43 5.19 30.11
N TYR A 475 -1.49 5.48 28.81
CA TYR A 475 -2.58 5.04 27.95
C TYR A 475 -2.56 3.51 27.77
N SER A 476 -1.41 2.94 27.41
CA SER A 476 -1.25 1.50 27.20
C SER A 476 -1.61 0.69 28.44
N LEU A 477 -1.07 1.06 29.60
CA LEU A 477 -1.35 0.34 30.84
C LEU A 477 -2.78 0.57 31.34
N SER A 478 -3.38 1.74 31.10
CA SER A 478 -4.79 1.99 31.45
C SER A 478 -5.74 1.10 30.65
N GLN A 479 -5.49 0.92 29.35
CA GLN A 479 -6.30 0.03 28.51
C GLN A 479 -6.20 -1.42 29.00
N ILE A 480 -4.99 -1.91 29.26
CA ILE A 480 -4.79 -3.28 29.77
C ILE A 480 -5.42 -3.42 31.17
N ALA A 481 -5.24 -2.44 32.05
CA ALA A 481 -5.82 -2.44 33.39
C ALA A 481 -7.35 -2.47 33.35
N ASP A 482 -7.98 -1.66 32.51
CA ASP A 482 -9.43 -1.61 32.33
C ASP A 482 -9.99 -2.99 31.95
N GLU A 483 -9.33 -3.69 31.02
CA GLU A 483 -9.71 -5.05 30.66
C GLU A 483 -9.65 -6.01 31.86
N THR A 484 -8.64 -5.88 32.72
CA THR A 484 -8.52 -6.72 33.94
C THR A 484 -9.59 -6.43 34.99
N THR A 485 -10.14 -5.21 35.05
CA THR A 485 -11.18 -4.85 36.02
C THR A 485 -12.48 -5.62 35.83
N ASN A 486 -12.70 -6.21 34.65
CA ASN A 486 -13.81 -7.12 34.39
C ASN A 486 -13.76 -8.39 35.23
N GLY A 487 -12.60 -8.73 35.81
CA GLY A 487 -12.38 -9.97 36.53
C GLY A 487 -12.32 -11.21 35.62
N ASN A 488 -12.71 -11.13 34.35
CA ASN A 488 -12.57 -12.25 33.42
C ASN A 488 -11.26 -12.17 32.63
N PHE A 489 -10.18 -12.72 33.19
CA PHE A 489 -8.85 -12.73 32.56
C PHE A 489 -8.78 -13.59 31.28
N ARG A 490 -9.77 -14.45 31.04
CA ARG A 490 -9.85 -15.26 29.82
C ARG A 490 -10.42 -14.49 28.63
N SER A 491 -11.30 -13.51 28.88
CA SER A 491 -11.92 -12.69 27.84
C SER A 491 -11.15 -11.42 27.47
N ILE A 492 -9.98 -11.18 28.09
CA ILE A 492 -9.13 -10.05 27.73
C ILE A 492 -8.44 -10.29 26.39
N SER A 493 -8.04 -9.21 25.75
CA SER A 493 -7.36 -9.17 24.46
C SER A 493 -6.03 -9.92 24.49
N GLN A 494 -5.59 -10.44 23.34
CA GLN A 494 -4.29 -11.10 23.23
C GLN A 494 -3.14 -10.18 23.64
N ARG A 495 -3.28 -8.86 23.40
CA ARG A 495 -2.32 -7.84 23.84
C ARG A 495 -2.22 -7.83 25.37
N ALA A 496 -3.36 -7.76 26.07
CA ALA A 496 -3.40 -7.79 27.53
C ALA A 496 -2.84 -9.11 28.09
N LYS A 497 -3.19 -10.25 27.48
CA LYS A 497 -2.62 -11.57 27.86
C LYS A 497 -1.10 -11.60 27.73
N ASN A 498 -0.56 -11.16 26.60
CA ASN A 498 0.89 -11.13 26.38
C ASN A 498 1.60 -10.24 27.42
N PHE A 499 1.03 -9.07 27.73
CA PHE A 499 1.58 -8.17 28.72
C PHE A 499 1.57 -8.75 30.13
N LEU A 500 0.42 -9.26 30.60
CA LEU A 500 0.31 -9.92 31.90
C LEU A 500 1.20 -11.16 32.03
N SER A 501 1.33 -11.95 30.96
CA SER A 501 2.22 -13.11 30.92
C SER A 501 3.70 -12.71 31.01
N SER A 502 4.12 -11.64 30.34
CA SER A 502 5.50 -11.11 30.47
C SER A 502 5.85 -10.67 31.89
N LEU A 503 4.84 -10.34 32.69
CA LEU A 503 4.97 -9.99 34.10
C LEU A 503 4.71 -11.17 35.04
N ASN A 504 4.53 -12.40 34.55
CA ASN A 504 4.16 -13.57 35.36
C ASN A 504 2.93 -13.32 36.25
N LEU A 505 1.89 -12.68 35.69
CA LEU A 505 0.62 -12.43 36.39
C LEU A 505 -0.51 -13.39 35.96
N ILE A 506 -0.30 -14.12 34.87
CA ILE A 506 -1.20 -15.17 34.38
C ILE A 506 -0.40 -16.41 33.96
N ASN A 507 -1.01 -17.58 34.05
CA ASN A 507 -0.43 -18.85 33.61
C ASN A 507 -0.63 -19.09 32.10
N ALA A 508 -0.13 -20.22 31.58
CA ALA A 508 -0.26 -20.60 30.16
C ALA A 508 -1.72 -20.73 29.68
N ASN A 509 -2.66 -20.97 30.60
CA ASN A 509 -4.09 -21.09 30.31
C ASN A 509 -4.82 -19.74 30.35
N GLY A 510 -4.11 -18.65 30.69
CA GLY A 510 -4.65 -17.29 30.79
C GLY A 510 -5.33 -17.00 32.13
N ASP A 511 -5.16 -17.86 33.13
CA ASP A 511 -5.72 -17.67 34.48
C ASP A 511 -4.76 -16.86 35.36
N PRO A 512 -5.27 -16.00 36.28
CA PRO A 512 -4.44 -15.23 37.20
C PRO A 512 -3.55 -16.12 38.08
N GLU A 513 -2.25 -15.83 38.10
CA GLU A 513 -1.27 -16.50 38.94
C GLU A 513 -0.24 -15.47 39.43
N LEU A 514 -0.29 -15.11 40.71
CA LEU A 514 0.51 -14.01 41.27
C LEU A 514 1.85 -14.45 41.87
N ASN A 515 1.98 -15.75 42.21
CA ASN A 515 3.13 -16.28 42.95
C ASN A 515 4.45 -16.17 42.17
N GLY A 516 4.39 -16.09 40.84
CA GLY A 516 5.56 -15.93 39.97
C GLY A 516 6.14 -14.51 39.93
N ASN A 517 5.44 -13.51 40.48
CA ASN A 517 5.87 -12.11 40.44
C ASN A 517 6.34 -11.62 41.83
N LYS A 518 7.65 -11.32 41.93
CA LYS A 518 8.28 -10.83 43.18
C LYS A 518 7.74 -9.46 43.63
N VAL A 519 7.48 -8.55 42.69
CA VAL A 519 6.97 -7.19 42.98
C VAL A 519 5.58 -7.28 43.60
N VAL A 520 4.68 -8.04 42.99
CA VAL A 520 3.33 -8.27 43.52
C VAL A 520 3.36 -8.89 44.91
N SER A 521 4.20 -9.91 45.11
CA SER A 521 4.36 -10.57 46.41
C SER A 521 4.84 -9.60 47.49
N GLN A 522 5.74 -8.68 47.15
CA GLN A 522 6.20 -7.63 48.06
C GLN A 522 5.13 -6.58 48.33
N ILE A 523 4.40 -6.11 47.31
CA ILE A 523 3.26 -5.20 47.48
C ILE A 523 2.24 -5.81 48.46
N GLN A 524 1.87 -7.08 48.27
CA GLN A 524 0.95 -7.79 49.16
C GLN A 524 1.50 -7.91 50.59
N SER A 525 2.81 -8.11 50.75
CA SER A 525 3.48 -8.16 52.05
C SER A 525 3.45 -6.81 52.77
N ILE A 526 3.72 -5.71 52.06
CA ILE A 526 3.63 -4.33 52.58
C ILE A 526 2.21 -4.03 53.07
N VAL A 527 1.21 -4.35 52.23
CA VAL A 527 -0.20 -4.11 52.55
C VAL A 527 -0.66 -4.99 53.73
N SER A 528 -0.22 -6.24 53.79
CA SER A 528 -0.58 -7.17 54.88
C SER A 528 0.07 -6.81 56.22
N ALA A 529 1.28 -6.25 56.21
CA ALA A 529 2.01 -5.87 57.43
C ALA A 529 1.28 -4.78 58.25
N LYS A 530 0.45 -3.96 57.60
CA LYS A 530 -0.31 -2.88 58.24
C LYS A 530 -1.58 -3.34 58.97
N LYS A 531 -1.87 -4.66 59.01
CA LYS A 531 -2.98 -5.28 59.77
C LYS A 531 -4.33 -4.55 59.60
N GLY A 532 -4.69 -4.21 58.35
CA GLY A 532 -5.95 -3.54 58.03
C GLY A 532 -5.91 -2.00 58.06
N LYS A 533 -4.78 -1.37 58.41
CA LYS A 533 -4.57 0.08 58.25
C LYS A 533 -4.24 0.44 56.79
N VAL A 534 -4.48 1.70 56.43
CA VAL A 534 -4.12 2.29 55.12
C VAL A 534 -2.60 2.35 54.93
N VAL A 535 -2.17 2.05 53.70
CA VAL A 535 -0.78 2.16 53.21
C VAL A 535 -0.75 3.31 52.22
N ASP A 536 0.16 4.28 52.37
CA ASP A 536 0.35 5.37 51.41
C ASP A 536 1.03 4.84 50.13
N ILE A 537 0.33 4.92 49.00
CA ILE A 537 0.78 4.33 47.73
C ILE A 537 2.08 4.98 47.26
N GLU A 538 2.18 6.31 47.28
CA GLU A 538 3.35 7.00 46.74
C GLU A 538 4.59 6.80 47.63
N LYS A 539 4.42 6.95 48.95
CA LYS A 539 5.55 6.91 49.90
C LYS A 539 5.97 5.50 50.28
N GLU A 540 5.03 4.58 50.43
CA GLU A 540 5.32 3.24 50.98
C GLU A 540 5.37 2.16 49.91
N ILE A 541 4.85 2.41 48.70
CA ILE A 541 4.85 1.43 47.60
C ILE A 541 5.68 1.93 46.42
N VAL A 542 5.26 3.02 45.75
CA VAL A 542 5.91 3.52 44.51
C VAL A 542 7.39 3.82 44.74
N GLN A 543 7.74 4.58 45.78
CA GLN A 543 9.12 4.94 46.07
C GLN A 543 10.07 3.73 46.23
N GLN A 544 9.56 2.62 46.77
CA GLN A 544 10.35 1.40 46.96
C GLN A 544 10.68 0.70 45.63
N PHE A 545 9.74 0.71 44.68
CA PHE A 545 9.90 0.01 43.39
C PHE A 545 10.48 0.89 42.27
N THR A 546 10.38 2.21 42.36
CA THR A 546 11.10 3.12 41.46
C THR A 546 12.60 3.18 41.78
N SER A 547 13.00 2.77 42.99
CA SER A 547 14.41 2.69 43.39
C SER A 547 15.08 1.38 42.93
N LYS A 548 16.42 1.32 43.04
CA LYS A 548 17.19 0.08 42.85
C LYS A 548 16.71 -1.01 43.83
N PRO A 549 16.61 -2.29 43.41
CA PRO A 549 17.10 -2.85 42.16
C PRO A 549 16.06 -2.88 41.00
N TYR A 550 14.88 -2.31 41.18
CA TYR A 550 13.76 -2.48 40.25
C TYR A 550 13.67 -1.38 39.20
N GLY A 551 13.71 -0.10 39.61
CA GLY A 551 13.59 1.02 38.67
C GLY A 551 12.23 1.11 37.95
N LEU A 552 11.14 0.66 38.55
CA LEU A 552 9.84 0.67 37.87
C LEU A 552 9.32 2.08 37.64
N GLU A 553 8.65 2.24 36.49
CA GLU A 553 7.83 3.42 36.24
C GLU A 553 6.65 3.43 37.23
N PRO A 554 6.30 4.59 37.85
CA PRO A 554 5.21 4.67 38.81
C PRO A 554 3.89 4.08 38.30
N GLN A 555 3.60 4.28 37.01
CA GLN A 555 2.40 3.78 36.35
C GLN A 555 2.32 2.24 36.35
N VAL A 556 3.45 1.54 36.34
CA VAL A 556 3.50 0.07 36.39
C VAL A 556 3.19 -0.43 37.80
N VAL A 557 3.62 0.30 38.83
CA VAL A 557 3.24 0.01 40.23
C VAL A 557 1.74 0.23 40.42
N HIS A 558 1.20 1.33 39.90
CA HIS A 558 -0.23 1.60 39.89
C HIS A 558 -1.02 0.51 39.15
N PHE A 559 -0.52 0.04 38.01
CA PHE A 559 -1.08 -1.08 37.27
C PHE A 559 -1.18 -2.36 38.13
N PHE A 560 -0.11 -2.74 38.84
CA PHE A 560 -0.15 -3.90 39.75
C PHE A 560 -1.22 -3.74 40.84
N LEU A 561 -1.39 -2.54 41.39
CA LEU A 561 -2.43 -2.25 42.38
C LEU A 561 -3.84 -2.40 41.81
N VAL A 562 -4.08 -2.00 40.55
CA VAL A 562 -5.38 -2.21 39.88
C VAL A 562 -5.65 -3.71 39.70
N VAL A 563 -4.67 -4.47 39.20
CA VAL A 563 -4.79 -5.93 39.01
C VAL A 563 -5.08 -6.64 40.34
N LEU A 564 -4.35 -6.28 41.40
CA LEU A 564 -4.57 -6.82 42.75
C LEU A 564 -5.97 -6.51 43.29
N THR A 565 -6.49 -5.32 42.98
CA THR A 565 -7.84 -4.90 43.40
C THR A 565 -8.92 -5.62 42.60
N ALA A 566 -8.71 -5.82 41.29
CA ALA A 566 -9.58 -6.62 40.43
C ALA A 566 -9.62 -8.11 40.85
N LEU A 567 -8.55 -8.60 41.47
CA LEU A 567 -8.47 -9.94 42.06
C LEU A 567 -8.93 -10.00 43.53
N GLY A 568 -9.39 -8.88 44.09
CA GLY A 568 -9.91 -8.80 45.46
C GLY A 568 -8.86 -8.93 46.55
N LYS A 569 -7.57 -8.78 46.22
CA LYS A 569 -6.46 -8.88 47.18
C LYS A 569 -6.17 -7.55 47.89
N THR A 570 -6.52 -6.44 47.26
CA THR A 570 -6.38 -5.09 47.81
C THR A 570 -7.64 -4.26 47.58
N THR A 571 -7.78 -3.20 48.37
CA THR A 571 -8.81 -2.17 48.21
C THR A 571 -8.11 -0.80 48.14
N LEU A 572 -8.45 0.01 47.14
CA LEU A 572 -7.86 1.33 46.90
C LEU A 572 -8.78 2.43 47.45
N LYS A 573 -8.20 3.50 48.01
CA LYS A 573 -8.94 4.62 48.62
C LYS A 573 -8.48 5.98 48.09
N GLY A 574 -9.44 6.78 47.65
CA GLY A 574 -9.26 8.12 47.13
C GLY A 574 -9.34 9.23 48.17
N ARG A 575 -8.90 10.43 47.76
CA ARG A 575 -9.14 11.69 48.48
C ARG A 575 -10.65 11.88 48.69
N GLY A 576 -11.09 11.99 49.95
CA GLY A 576 -12.51 12.13 50.30
C GLY A 576 -13.19 10.84 50.76
N GLY A 577 -12.47 9.73 50.88
CA GLY A 577 -13.00 8.46 51.43
C GLY A 577 -13.64 7.53 50.40
N ASP A 578 -13.54 7.86 49.12
CA ASP A 578 -14.07 7.05 48.03
C ASP A 578 -13.26 5.75 47.88
N GLU A 579 -13.93 4.60 47.81
CA GLU A 579 -13.30 3.28 47.85
C GLU A 579 -13.52 2.51 46.54
N LEU A 580 -12.44 1.92 46.01
CA LEU A 580 -12.42 1.01 44.87
C LEU A 580 -12.01 -0.39 45.32
N ASP A 581 -12.90 -1.35 45.13
CA ASP A 581 -12.67 -2.75 45.44
C ASP A 581 -13.22 -3.66 44.33
N ILE A 582 -13.05 -4.98 44.45
CA ILE A 582 -13.53 -5.94 43.42
C ILE A 582 -15.01 -5.78 43.03
N SER A 583 -15.86 -5.19 43.89
CA SER A 583 -17.30 -5.06 43.63
C SER A 583 -17.63 -3.89 42.73
N ASN A 584 -16.80 -2.84 42.72
CA ASN A 584 -17.09 -1.59 42.01
C ASN A 584 -15.94 -1.11 41.08
N ILE A 585 -14.79 -1.79 41.07
CA ILE A 585 -13.61 -1.37 40.31
C ILE A 585 -13.90 -1.24 38.81
N LYS A 586 -14.70 -2.14 38.23
CA LYS A 586 -15.12 -2.06 36.82
C LYS A 586 -15.90 -0.79 36.50
N GLU A 587 -16.75 -0.34 37.42
CA GLU A 587 -17.58 0.84 37.21
C GLU A 587 -16.78 2.13 37.44
N LYS A 588 -15.96 2.13 38.49
CA LYS A 588 -15.23 3.32 38.97
C LYS A 588 -13.89 3.56 38.28
N PHE A 589 -13.14 2.52 37.93
CA PHE A 589 -11.85 2.68 37.25
C PHE A 589 -12.06 3.18 35.82
N LYS A 590 -11.20 4.10 35.37
CA LYS A 590 -11.20 4.66 34.01
C LYS A 590 -9.81 4.73 33.41
N SER A 591 -8.83 5.12 34.23
CA SER A 591 -7.43 5.20 33.81
C SER A 591 -6.49 5.27 35.00
N LEU A 592 -5.21 5.06 34.76
CA LEU A 592 -4.16 5.22 35.77
C LEU A 592 -3.97 6.67 36.23
N ASN A 593 -4.48 7.68 35.50
CA ASN A 593 -4.47 9.07 35.98
C ASN A 593 -5.27 9.25 37.28
N MET A 594 -6.18 8.30 37.60
CA MET A 594 -6.90 8.31 38.87
C MET A 594 -5.98 8.21 40.10
N PHE A 595 -4.75 7.71 39.95
CA PHE A 595 -3.77 7.64 41.03
C PHE A 595 -3.27 9.01 41.52
N GLU A 596 -3.58 10.11 40.83
CA GLU A 596 -3.44 11.47 41.41
C GLU A 596 -4.37 11.66 42.64
N ASN A 597 -5.50 10.97 42.64
CA ASN A 597 -6.53 11.05 43.68
C ASN A 597 -6.60 9.80 44.56
N ILE A 598 -6.17 8.62 44.07
CA ILE A 598 -6.07 7.39 44.86
C ILE A 598 -4.77 7.43 45.67
N ILE A 599 -4.89 7.63 46.99
CA ILE A 599 -3.72 7.80 47.87
C ILE A 599 -3.37 6.51 48.60
N TYR A 600 -4.38 5.71 48.99
CA TYR A 600 -4.15 4.61 49.92
C TYR A 600 -4.52 3.24 49.35
N ALA A 601 -3.78 2.22 49.76
CA ALA A 601 -4.14 0.82 49.58
C ALA A 601 -4.38 0.15 50.94
N THR A 602 -5.33 -0.78 51.01
CA THR A 602 -5.66 -1.56 52.21
C THR A 602 -5.83 -3.03 51.85
N LYS A 603 -5.54 -3.92 52.80
CA LYS A 603 -5.85 -5.35 52.64
C LYS A 603 -7.36 -5.53 52.66
N LYS A 604 -7.90 -6.33 51.75
CA LYS A 604 -9.29 -6.78 51.82
C LYS A 604 -9.37 -8.02 52.73
N ASP A 605 -10.25 -7.99 53.73
CA ASP A 605 -10.47 -9.14 54.62
C ASP A 605 -11.21 -10.27 53.87
N ASP A 606 -10.67 -11.49 53.95
CA ASP A 606 -11.08 -12.63 53.13
C ASP A 606 -12.52 -13.09 53.43
N LEU A 607 -13.42 -13.00 52.46
CA LEU A 607 -14.58 -13.90 52.37
C LEU A 607 -14.11 -15.17 51.65
N SER A 608 -13.98 -16.28 52.39
CA SER A 608 -13.40 -17.57 51.98
C SER A 608 -14.10 -18.22 50.76
N TYR A 609 -13.83 -17.71 49.55
CA TYR A 609 -14.20 -18.32 48.26
C TYR A 609 -13.00 -18.49 47.32
N ASP A 610 -11.78 -18.29 47.81
CA ASP A 610 -10.53 -18.44 47.04
C ASP A 610 -10.43 -19.81 46.34
N PHE A 611 -10.76 -20.90 47.04
CA PHE A 611 -10.81 -22.23 46.42
C PHE A 611 -11.86 -22.30 45.30
N ALA A 612 -13.06 -21.74 45.51
CA ALA A 612 -14.11 -21.75 44.50
C ALA A 612 -13.71 -20.96 43.26
N GLN A 613 -13.11 -19.77 43.44
CA GLN A 613 -12.55 -18.97 42.38
C GLN A 613 -11.50 -19.77 41.59
N ASN A 614 -10.53 -20.37 42.27
CA ASN A 614 -9.46 -21.13 41.62
C ASN A 614 -9.98 -22.39 40.90
N LEU A 615 -10.98 -23.09 41.46
CA LEU A 615 -11.61 -24.24 40.83
C LEU A 615 -12.39 -23.83 39.57
N LEU A 616 -13.18 -22.76 39.62
CA LEU A 616 -13.88 -22.26 38.44
C LEU A 616 -12.89 -21.88 37.34
N ASN A 617 -11.79 -21.20 37.68
CA ASN A 617 -10.73 -20.90 36.74
C ASN A 617 -10.15 -22.18 36.13
N ALA A 618 -9.79 -23.18 36.95
CA ALA A 618 -9.28 -24.47 36.47
C ALA A 618 -10.27 -25.23 35.55
N LEU A 619 -11.58 -25.06 35.75
CA LEU A 619 -12.64 -25.66 34.92
C LEU A 619 -12.97 -24.85 33.65
N GLY A 620 -12.36 -23.68 33.53
CA GLY A 620 -12.46 -22.87 32.34
C GLY A 620 -13.37 -21.66 32.43
N LEU A 621 -13.85 -21.32 33.64
CA LEU A 621 -14.90 -20.35 33.91
C LEU A 621 -14.35 -19.08 34.57
N ASN A 622 -15.20 -18.05 34.72
CA ASN A 622 -14.84 -16.81 35.41
C ASN A 622 -14.96 -16.98 36.94
N GLY A 623 -13.89 -17.46 37.59
CA GLY A 623 -13.87 -17.64 39.03
C GLY A 623 -14.01 -16.36 39.84
N ASN A 624 -13.67 -15.19 39.29
CA ASN A 624 -13.73 -13.93 40.02
C ASN A 624 -15.16 -13.51 40.37
N MET A 625 -16.17 -13.99 39.63
CA MET A 625 -17.58 -13.77 39.96
C MET A 625 -17.98 -14.41 41.30
N MET A 626 -17.24 -15.43 41.78
CA MET A 626 -17.50 -16.03 43.10
C MET A 626 -17.20 -15.09 44.26
N LEU A 627 -16.24 -14.19 44.07
CA LEU A 627 -15.83 -13.19 45.06
C LEU A 627 -16.83 -12.02 45.14
N GLN A 628 -17.65 -11.81 44.10
CA GLN A 628 -18.65 -10.76 44.02
C GLN A 628 -20.02 -11.30 44.47
N GLU A 629 -20.54 -10.80 45.60
CA GLU A 629 -21.80 -11.29 46.18
C GLU A 629 -22.98 -11.23 45.19
N LYS A 630 -23.08 -10.15 44.41
CA LYS A 630 -24.12 -9.95 43.37
C LYS A 630 -24.11 -11.03 42.27
N HIS A 631 -22.94 -11.57 41.93
CA HIS A 631 -22.74 -12.47 40.78
C HIS A 631 -22.47 -13.91 41.18
N ARG A 632 -22.43 -14.21 42.49
CA ARG A 632 -22.06 -15.53 43.01
C ARG A 632 -23.04 -16.64 42.56
N ASN A 633 -24.33 -16.34 42.48
CA ASN A 633 -25.33 -17.31 42.03
C ASN A 633 -25.20 -17.60 40.52
N ASP A 634 -24.87 -16.58 39.72
CA ASP A 634 -24.65 -16.74 38.28
C ASP A 634 -23.40 -17.59 38.03
N ALA A 635 -22.30 -17.29 38.74
CA ALA A 635 -21.05 -18.07 38.67
C ALA A 635 -21.28 -19.54 39.05
N PHE A 636 -22.09 -19.78 40.09
CA PHE A 636 -22.44 -21.13 40.50
C PHE A 636 -23.31 -21.87 39.47
N ALA A 637 -24.21 -21.16 38.79
CA ALA A 637 -25.01 -21.73 37.70
C ALA A 637 -24.13 -22.13 36.50
N GLU A 638 -23.16 -21.29 36.12
CA GLU A 638 -22.16 -21.60 35.09
C GLU A 638 -21.30 -22.82 35.47
N TYR A 639 -20.84 -22.86 36.71
CA TYR A 639 -20.12 -24.02 37.26
C TYR A 639 -20.93 -25.31 37.12
N LYS A 640 -22.19 -25.31 37.55
CA LYS A 640 -23.06 -26.49 37.45
C LYS A 640 -23.25 -26.93 36.01
N LYS A 641 -23.42 -25.99 35.08
CA LYS A 641 -23.52 -26.28 33.65
C LYS A 641 -22.24 -26.94 33.14
N LYS A 642 -21.07 -26.42 33.52
CA LYS A 642 -19.77 -26.97 33.09
C LYS A 642 -19.52 -28.38 33.62
N VAL A 643 -19.82 -28.65 34.88
CA VAL A 643 -19.70 -30.00 35.46
C VAL A 643 -20.65 -31.00 34.76
N ALA A 644 -21.86 -30.56 34.39
CA ALA A 644 -22.79 -31.37 33.60
C ALA A 644 -22.27 -31.64 32.18
N GLU A 645 -21.66 -30.65 31.53
CA GLU A 645 -20.98 -30.79 30.23
C GLU A 645 -19.83 -31.80 30.31
N ILE A 646 -18.96 -31.70 31.31
CA ILE A 646 -17.86 -32.66 31.53
C ILE A 646 -18.41 -34.08 31.68
N SER A 647 -19.45 -34.24 32.50
CA SER A 647 -20.11 -35.54 32.70
C SER A 647 -20.71 -36.11 31.41
N LYS A 648 -21.22 -35.23 30.53
CA LYS A 648 -21.69 -35.62 29.20
C LYS A 648 -20.53 -35.99 28.28
N ASP A 649 -19.45 -35.22 28.25
CA ASP A 649 -18.28 -35.48 27.42
C ASP A 649 -17.63 -36.83 27.75
N ILE A 650 -17.54 -37.18 29.03
CA ILE A 650 -17.06 -38.50 29.46
C ILE A 650 -17.94 -39.61 28.85
N LYS A 651 -19.27 -39.46 28.89
CA LYS A 651 -20.20 -40.44 28.29
C LYS A 651 -20.08 -40.48 26.77
N ASP A 652 -19.98 -39.33 26.11
CA ASP A 652 -19.84 -39.24 24.66
C ASP A 652 -18.54 -39.93 24.19
N ILE A 653 -17.43 -39.70 24.89
CA ILE A 653 -16.14 -40.35 24.61
C ILE A 653 -16.25 -41.87 24.82
N ASP A 654 -16.87 -42.32 25.91
CA ASP A 654 -17.07 -43.76 26.15
C ASP A 654 -17.87 -44.42 25.01
N LEU A 655 -18.95 -43.78 24.55
CA LEU A 655 -19.73 -44.25 23.41
C LEU A 655 -18.91 -44.29 22.10
N LEU A 656 -18.05 -43.29 21.86
CA LEU A 656 -17.14 -43.28 20.70
C LEU A 656 -16.12 -44.42 20.77
N ILE A 657 -15.59 -44.72 21.96
CA ILE A 657 -14.67 -45.84 22.19
C ILE A 657 -15.37 -47.18 21.98
N GLN A 658 -16.60 -47.34 22.48
CA GLN A 658 -17.41 -48.54 22.24
C GLN A 658 -17.69 -48.74 20.74
N ARG A 659 -18.04 -47.66 20.03
CA ARG A 659 -18.22 -47.69 18.57
C ARG A 659 -16.93 -48.06 17.84
N LEU A 660 -15.78 -47.60 18.32
CA LEU A 660 -14.47 -47.92 17.76
C LEU A 660 -14.15 -49.41 17.94
N ALA A 661 -14.40 -49.94 19.13
CA ALA A 661 -14.19 -51.35 19.45
C ALA A 661 -15.13 -52.31 18.67
N ALA A 662 -16.32 -51.83 18.30
CA ALA A 662 -17.31 -52.62 17.55
C ALA A 662 -17.09 -52.65 16.03
N LYS A 663 -16.19 -51.82 15.46
CA LYS A 663 -15.91 -51.82 14.01
C LYS A 663 -15.10 -53.04 13.60
N SER A 664 -15.49 -53.66 12.49
CA SER A 664 -14.76 -54.78 11.87
C SER A 664 -13.35 -54.39 11.41
N THR A 665 -13.18 -53.15 10.93
CA THR A 665 -11.89 -52.57 10.56
C THR A 665 -11.66 -51.26 11.32
N SER A 666 -10.75 -51.29 12.31
CA SER A 666 -10.25 -50.09 12.97
C SER A 666 -8.81 -49.81 12.54
N TYR A 667 -8.57 -48.59 12.07
CA TYR A 667 -7.24 -48.08 11.75
C TYR A 667 -6.57 -47.41 12.95
N LEU A 668 -7.36 -47.03 13.97
CA LEU A 668 -6.90 -46.43 15.22
C LEU A 668 -6.72 -47.53 16.29
N ASN A 669 -5.65 -47.41 17.09
CA ASN A 669 -5.38 -48.33 18.19
C ASN A 669 -6.33 -48.10 19.38
N VAL A 670 -7.26 -49.03 19.58
CA VAL A 670 -8.31 -48.96 20.61
C VAL A 670 -7.74 -49.00 22.03
N ASP A 671 -6.69 -49.79 22.28
CA ASP A 671 -6.11 -49.95 23.61
C ASP A 671 -5.41 -48.67 24.06
N SER A 672 -4.68 -48.01 23.15
CA SER A 672 -4.06 -46.72 23.42
C SER A 672 -5.08 -45.61 23.69
N VAL A 673 -6.21 -45.61 22.99
CA VAL A 673 -7.32 -44.68 23.22
C VAL A 673 -7.93 -44.90 24.61
N LYS A 674 -8.19 -46.17 24.98
CA LYS A 674 -8.71 -46.55 26.30
C LYS A 674 -7.76 -46.12 27.42
N ALA A 675 -6.46 -46.37 27.27
CA ALA A 675 -5.46 -45.97 28.25
C ALA A 675 -5.46 -44.45 28.48
N LYS A 676 -5.60 -43.63 27.42
CA LYS A 676 -5.70 -42.17 27.55
C LYS A 676 -7.00 -41.73 28.21
N PHE A 677 -8.10 -42.42 27.92
CA PHE A 677 -9.38 -42.15 28.58
C PHE A 677 -9.35 -42.55 30.08
N ASP A 678 -8.63 -43.60 30.44
CA ASP A 678 -8.41 -43.98 31.84
C ASP A 678 -7.56 -42.95 32.61
N GLU A 679 -6.57 -42.33 31.96
CA GLU A 679 -5.81 -41.20 32.52
C GLU A 679 -6.73 -40.00 32.82
N ILE A 680 -7.64 -39.64 31.90
CA ILE A 680 -8.64 -38.58 32.11
C ILE A 680 -9.55 -38.93 33.29
N LYS A 681 -9.96 -40.19 33.45
CA LYS A 681 -10.80 -40.66 34.57
C LYS A 681 -10.06 -40.78 35.91
N SER A 682 -8.77 -40.44 35.99
CA SER A 682 -8.02 -40.42 37.26
C SER A 682 -8.53 -39.33 38.23
N ILE A 683 -9.19 -38.30 37.71
CA ILE A 683 -9.95 -37.32 38.49
C ILE A 683 -11.38 -37.84 38.69
N ASP A 684 -11.85 -37.78 39.92
CA ASP A 684 -13.26 -38.00 40.23
C ASP A 684 -14.08 -36.77 39.77
N TRP A 685 -14.46 -36.76 38.50
CA TRP A 685 -15.26 -35.67 37.90
C TRP A 685 -16.68 -35.61 38.46
N ALA A 686 -17.23 -36.74 38.92
CA ALA A 686 -18.55 -36.80 39.55
C ALA A 686 -18.52 -36.17 40.95
N GLY A 687 -17.40 -36.31 41.67
CA GLY A 687 -17.17 -35.67 42.97
C GLY A 687 -17.14 -34.14 42.94
N LEU A 688 -17.09 -33.52 41.75
CA LEU A 688 -17.26 -32.06 41.58
C LEU A 688 -18.74 -31.63 41.63
N GLU A 689 -19.70 -32.55 41.64
CA GLU A 689 -21.11 -32.17 41.70
C GLU A 689 -21.50 -31.69 43.11
N ILE A 690 -21.85 -30.40 43.22
CA ILE A 690 -22.34 -29.79 44.46
C ILE A 690 -23.65 -29.03 44.23
N ASN A 691 -24.50 -28.97 45.27
CA ASN A 691 -25.87 -28.46 45.15
C ASN A 691 -26.02 -26.96 45.43
N ASN A 692 -25.04 -26.34 46.09
CA ASN A 692 -25.04 -24.89 46.34
C ASN A 692 -23.60 -24.36 46.46
N HIS A 693 -23.44 -23.05 46.27
CA HIS A 693 -22.12 -22.40 46.35
C HIS A 693 -21.50 -22.44 47.76
N ALA A 694 -22.28 -22.59 48.82
CA ALA A 694 -21.75 -22.68 50.19
C ALA A 694 -21.01 -24.02 50.45
N LYS A 695 -21.18 -25.02 49.58
CA LYS A 695 -20.53 -26.34 49.66
C LYS A 695 -19.18 -26.43 48.96
N PHE A 696 -18.61 -25.35 48.42
CA PHE A 696 -17.25 -25.42 47.87
C PHE A 696 -16.21 -25.88 48.91
N ASN A 697 -16.45 -25.62 50.20
CA ASN A 697 -15.62 -26.13 51.28
C ASN A 697 -15.63 -27.66 51.42
N THR A 698 -16.68 -28.36 50.97
CA THR A 698 -16.76 -29.83 51.09
C THR A 698 -15.92 -30.56 50.04
N ILE A 699 -15.48 -29.85 48.99
CA ILE A 699 -14.63 -30.38 47.91
C ILE A 699 -13.25 -29.72 47.90
N SER A 700 -12.81 -29.14 49.04
CA SER A 700 -11.49 -28.50 49.16
C SER A 700 -10.31 -29.46 48.95
N SER A 701 -10.53 -30.78 49.00
CA SER A 701 -9.54 -31.80 48.68
C SER A 701 -9.02 -31.70 47.23
N TYR A 702 -9.75 -31.06 46.33
CA TYR A 702 -9.32 -30.80 44.95
C TYR A 702 -8.33 -29.62 44.83
N GLN A 703 -8.08 -28.85 45.90
CA GLN A 703 -7.16 -27.72 45.89
C GLN A 703 -5.76 -28.10 45.38
N SER A 704 -5.24 -29.26 45.76
CA SER A 704 -3.92 -29.74 45.31
C SER A 704 -3.94 -30.32 43.89
N LYS A 705 -5.11 -30.50 43.28
CA LYS A 705 -5.32 -31.12 41.96
C LYS A 705 -5.77 -30.10 40.89
N LEU A 706 -5.84 -28.81 41.21
CA LEU A 706 -6.36 -27.79 40.28
C LEU A 706 -5.58 -27.73 38.96
N GLY A 707 -4.25 -27.89 39.02
CA GLY A 707 -3.42 -27.99 37.81
C GLY A 707 -3.76 -29.22 36.97
N ASP A 708 -3.90 -30.39 37.60
CA ASP A 708 -4.28 -31.64 36.94
C ASP A 708 -5.67 -31.54 36.29
N ILE A 709 -6.64 -30.93 36.98
CA ILE A 709 -7.99 -30.68 36.45
C ILE A 709 -7.93 -29.88 35.16
N SER A 710 -7.20 -28.77 35.16
CA SER A 710 -7.10 -27.91 33.97
C SER A 710 -6.43 -28.65 32.80
N ASN A 711 -5.38 -29.41 33.07
CA ASN A 711 -4.65 -30.18 32.04
C ASN A 711 -5.52 -31.30 31.47
N LEU A 712 -6.08 -32.16 32.32
CA LEU A 712 -6.90 -33.31 31.91
C LEU A 712 -8.21 -32.89 31.23
N LEU A 713 -8.77 -31.73 31.59
CA LEU A 713 -9.92 -31.16 30.87
C LEU A 713 -9.56 -30.82 29.42
N GLY A 714 -8.37 -30.24 29.19
CA GLY A 714 -7.86 -29.99 27.84
C GLY A 714 -7.61 -31.28 27.06
N GLU A 715 -7.04 -32.29 27.72
CA GLU A 715 -6.82 -33.61 27.11
C GLU A 715 -8.14 -34.33 26.76
N MET A 716 -9.16 -34.19 27.60
CA MET A 716 -10.50 -34.74 27.36
C MET A 716 -11.14 -34.12 26.11
N HIS A 717 -11.07 -32.80 25.96
CA HIS A 717 -11.59 -32.13 24.77
C HIS A 717 -10.85 -32.59 23.51
N ASN A 718 -9.52 -32.63 23.56
CA ASN A 718 -8.71 -33.08 22.43
C ASN A 718 -8.96 -34.55 22.06
N LEU A 719 -9.15 -35.44 23.05
CA LEU A 719 -9.50 -36.85 22.82
C LEU A 719 -10.87 -36.96 22.12
N LYS A 720 -11.87 -36.20 22.60
CA LYS A 720 -13.21 -36.16 22.00
C LYS A 720 -13.13 -35.74 20.53
N ASP A 721 -12.43 -34.64 20.26
CA ASP A 721 -12.27 -34.09 18.90
C ASP A 721 -11.53 -35.07 17.99
N ALA A 722 -10.47 -35.72 18.49
CA ALA A 722 -9.73 -36.74 17.74
C ALA A 722 -10.63 -37.91 17.32
N LEU A 723 -11.46 -38.41 18.24
CA LEU A 723 -12.37 -39.51 17.95
C LEU A 723 -13.50 -39.10 17.00
N GLN A 724 -14.06 -37.90 17.16
CA GLN A 724 -15.06 -37.37 16.23
C GLN A 724 -14.50 -37.22 14.81
N GLU A 725 -13.34 -36.58 14.67
CA GLU A 725 -12.65 -36.39 13.39
C GLU A 725 -12.32 -37.73 12.72
N TYR A 726 -11.92 -38.73 13.51
CA TYR A 726 -11.68 -40.09 13.03
C TYR A 726 -12.91 -40.69 12.37
N PHE A 727 -14.08 -40.65 13.03
CA PHE A 727 -15.30 -41.24 12.48
C PHE A 727 -15.90 -40.44 11.31
N GLU A 728 -15.81 -39.12 11.36
CA GLU A 728 -16.40 -38.25 10.34
C GLU A 728 -15.61 -38.28 9.04
N SER A 729 -14.27 -38.29 9.13
CA SER A 729 -13.40 -38.07 7.97
C SER A 729 -12.30 -39.12 7.79
N THR A 730 -11.51 -39.39 8.84
CA THR A 730 -10.28 -40.19 8.67
C THR A 730 -10.58 -41.65 8.31
N HIS A 731 -11.53 -42.27 9.02
CA HIS A 731 -11.94 -43.67 8.80
C HIS A 731 -12.47 -43.86 7.37
N LYS A 732 -13.44 -43.03 6.95
CA LYS A 732 -14.01 -43.06 5.59
C LYS A 732 -12.97 -42.77 4.51
N GLY A 733 -12.03 -41.85 4.78
CA GLY A 733 -10.95 -41.52 3.86
C GLY A 733 -9.98 -42.67 3.63
N ILE A 734 -9.60 -43.40 4.69
CA ILE A 734 -8.76 -44.60 4.55
C ILE A 734 -9.53 -45.73 3.86
N ASP A 735 -10.81 -45.95 4.18
CA ASP A 735 -11.65 -46.93 3.46
C ASP A 735 -11.70 -46.64 1.95
N TYR A 736 -11.81 -45.36 1.57
CA TYR A 736 -11.74 -44.91 0.19
C TYR A 736 -10.38 -45.26 -0.44
N MET A 737 -9.28 -44.91 0.23
CA MET A 737 -7.92 -45.19 -0.26
C MET A 737 -7.70 -46.68 -0.51
N VAL A 738 -8.15 -47.54 0.41
CA VAL A 738 -8.01 -48.99 0.28
C VAL A 738 -8.76 -49.48 -0.97
N GLN A 739 -10.01 -49.06 -1.16
CA GLN A 739 -10.81 -49.45 -2.33
C GLN A 739 -10.24 -48.89 -3.63
N ALA A 740 -9.75 -47.65 -3.62
CA ALA A 740 -9.13 -47.00 -4.78
C ALA A 740 -7.84 -47.71 -5.20
N LEU A 741 -6.97 -48.06 -4.23
CA LEU A 741 -5.74 -48.82 -4.50
C LEU A 741 -6.05 -50.22 -5.04
N GLU A 742 -7.08 -50.89 -4.51
CA GLU A 742 -7.53 -52.19 -5.03
C GLU A 742 -7.95 -52.08 -6.51
N ILE A 743 -8.73 -51.05 -6.87
CA ILE A 743 -9.11 -50.82 -8.28
C ILE A 743 -7.88 -50.50 -9.13
N LEU A 744 -6.98 -49.66 -8.64
CA LEU A 744 -5.76 -49.26 -9.34
C LEU A 744 -4.83 -50.45 -9.61
N GLU A 745 -4.67 -51.35 -8.62
CA GLU A 745 -3.80 -52.52 -8.69
C GLU A 745 -4.23 -53.50 -9.79
N HIS A 746 -5.54 -53.73 -9.93
CA HIS A 746 -6.09 -54.66 -10.91
C HIS A 746 -6.23 -54.07 -12.32
N ASN A 747 -6.06 -52.75 -12.49
CA ASN A 747 -6.35 -52.04 -13.74
C ASN A 747 -5.18 -51.17 -14.22
N GLN A 748 -3.94 -51.63 -14.01
CA GLN A 748 -2.73 -50.86 -14.34
C GLN A 748 -2.58 -50.52 -15.83
N ASP A 749 -3.23 -51.27 -16.73
CA ASP A 749 -3.19 -51.01 -18.16
C ASP A 749 -3.83 -49.66 -18.57
N TYR A 750 -4.65 -49.07 -17.70
CA TYR A 750 -5.29 -47.78 -17.91
C TYR A 750 -4.48 -46.59 -17.37
N LEU A 751 -3.31 -46.84 -16.77
CA LEU A 751 -2.43 -45.79 -16.23
C LEU A 751 -1.60 -45.12 -17.33
N GLU A 752 -1.74 -43.80 -17.44
CA GLU A 752 -0.81 -42.98 -18.25
C GLU A 752 0.56 -42.86 -17.55
N GLU A 753 0.57 -42.66 -16.23
CA GLU A 753 1.79 -42.60 -15.40
C GLU A 753 1.97 -43.86 -14.53
N LYS A 754 2.91 -44.73 -14.88
CA LYS A 754 3.20 -45.96 -14.12
C LYS A 754 3.67 -45.73 -12.68
N SER A 755 4.18 -44.53 -12.37
CA SER A 755 4.66 -44.20 -11.02
C SER A 755 3.54 -43.82 -10.04
N LEU A 756 2.33 -43.52 -10.53
CA LEU A 756 1.19 -43.04 -9.74
C LEU A 756 0.77 -44.03 -8.65
N TYR A 757 0.78 -45.34 -8.95
CA TYR A 757 0.46 -46.38 -7.96
C TYR A 757 1.39 -46.30 -6.73
N GLY A 758 2.71 -46.21 -6.95
CA GLY A 758 3.68 -46.09 -5.87
C GLY A 758 3.51 -44.81 -5.05
N LYS A 759 3.18 -43.67 -5.70
CA LYS A 759 2.90 -42.40 -5.01
C LYS A 759 1.67 -42.50 -4.11
N LEU A 760 0.56 -43.03 -4.65
CA LEU A 760 -0.69 -43.19 -3.92
C LEU A 760 -0.56 -44.21 -2.79
N GLN A 761 0.15 -45.32 -3.03
CA GLN A 761 0.45 -46.33 -2.00
C GLN A 761 1.26 -45.73 -0.84
N THR A 762 2.30 -44.94 -1.14
CA THR A 762 3.10 -44.25 -0.12
C THR A 762 2.23 -43.29 0.70
N LEU A 763 1.37 -42.50 0.04
CA LEU A 763 0.47 -41.56 0.70
C LEU A 763 -0.56 -42.26 1.62
N HIS A 764 -1.08 -43.41 1.19
CA HIS A 764 -1.94 -44.27 2.00
C HIS A 764 -1.19 -44.84 3.22
N ASP A 765 0.00 -45.41 3.01
CA ASP A 765 0.77 -46.06 4.07
C ASP A 765 1.24 -45.06 5.12
N ASP A 766 1.68 -43.86 4.71
CA ASP A 766 2.02 -42.76 5.60
C ASP A 766 0.82 -42.29 6.43
N THR A 767 -0.35 -42.16 5.79
CA THR A 767 -1.60 -41.77 6.46
C THR A 767 -1.99 -42.82 7.50
N ARG A 768 -1.93 -44.11 7.13
CA ARG A 768 -2.25 -45.23 8.02
C ARG A 768 -1.26 -45.35 9.17
N ALA A 769 0.03 -45.10 8.95
CA ALA A 769 1.06 -45.15 9.99
C ALA A 769 0.82 -44.09 11.09
N ILE A 770 0.46 -42.87 10.70
CA ILE A 770 0.14 -41.78 11.64
C ILE A 770 -1.13 -42.11 12.45
N VAL A 771 -2.18 -42.61 11.78
CA VAL A 771 -3.46 -42.95 12.45
C VAL A 771 -3.31 -44.15 13.39
N LYS A 772 -2.49 -45.15 13.03
CA LYS A 772 -2.24 -46.32 13.88
C LYS A 772 -1.50 -45.96 15.16
N ASP A 773 -0.60 -44.99 15.11
CA ASP A 773 0.08 -44.45 16.29
C ASP A 773 -0.81 -43.42 16.98
N PHE A 774 -1.65 -43.88 17.92
CA PHE A 774 -2.56 -42.99 18.64
C PHE A 774 -1.85 -41.83 19.34
N LYS A 775 -0.60 -42.00 19.80
CA LYS A 775 0.13 -40.89 20.44
C LYS A 775 0.37 -39.75 19.47
N LYS A 776 0.67 -40.05 18.21
CA LYS A 776 0.79 -39.04 17.14
C LYS A 776 -0.58 -38.50 16.75
N TYR A 777 -1.55 -39.38 16.50
CA TYR A 777 -2.90 -38.96 16.07
C TYR A 777 -3.62 -38.08 17.11
N ASN A 778 -3.36 -38.28 18.40
CA ASN A 778 -3.93 -37.46 19.46
C ASN A 778 -3.30 -36.06 19.51
N VAL A 779 -2.16 -35.80 18.87
CA VAL A 779 -1.55 -34.46 18.81
C VAL A 779 -2.15 -33.68 17.64
N LEU A 780 -2.75 -32.52 17.93
CA LEU A 780 -3.47 -31.72 16.93
C LEU A 780 -2.60 -31.38 15.69
N ASN A 781 -1.35 -30.97 15.89
CA ASN A 781 -0.44 -30.60 14.78
C ASN A 781 -0.11 -31.79 13.85
N GLU A 782 -0.07 -33.00 14.38
CA GLU A 782 0.19 -34.23 13.63
C GLU A 782 -1.09 -34.76 12.94
N ARG A 783 -2.25 -34.52 13.56
CA ARG A 783 -3.57 -34.86 13.02
C ARG A 783 -4.05 -33.91 11.92
N PHE A 784 -3.77 -32.61 12.06
CA PHE A 784 -4.19 -31.56 11.13
C PHE A 784 -3.94 -31.87 9.64
N PRO A 785 -2.77 -32.40 9.21
CA PRO A 785 -2.52 -32.71 7.79
C PRO A 785 -3.34 -33.89 7.24
N MET A 786 -4.05 -34.68 8.07
CA MET A 786 -4.73 -35.92 7.62
C MET A 786 -5.80 -35.65 6.56
N LYS A 787 -6.65 -34.63 6.78
CA LYS A 787 -7.66 -34.25 5.78
C LYS A 787 -7.01 -33.84 4.46
N GLY A 788 -5.92 -33.08 4.50
CA GLY A 788 -5.17 -32.67 3.32
C GLY A 788 -4.55 -33.86 2.56
N LYS A 789 -3.93 -34.81 3.28
CA LYS A 789 -3.41 -36.04 2.68
C LYS A 789 -4.51 -36.87 2.00
N ILE A 790 -5.66 -37.02 2.66
CA ILE A 790 -6.81 -37.75 2.10
C ILE A 790 -7.37 -37.06 0.86
N SER A 791 -7.57 -35.74 0.92
CA SER A 791 -8.05 -34.97 -0.24
C SER A 791 -7.06 -35.04 -1.40
N SER A 792 -5.76 -34.92 -1.14
CA SER A 792 -4.73 -35.02 -2.18
C SER A 792 -4.68 -36.41 -2.83
N PHE A 793 -4.85 -37.48 -2.05
CA PHE A 793 -4.98 -38.83 -2.58
C PHE A 793 -6.19 -38.94 -3.51
N LYS A 794 -7.37 -38.49 -3.05
CA LYS A 794 -8.61 -38.53 -3.83
C LYS A 794 -8.47 -37.75 -5.12
N GLU A 795 -7.90 -36.55 -5.05
CA GLU A 795 -7.69 -35.69 -6.22
C GLU A 795 -6.78 -36.34 -7.25
N GLN A 796 -5.62 -36.87 -6.85
CA GLN A 796 -4.71 -37.57 -7.76
C GLN A 796 -5.36 -38.83 -8.34
N TYR A 797 -6.02 -39.65 -7.52
CA TYR A 797 -6.71 -40.85 -8.00
C TYR A 797 -7.82 -40.54 -9.02
N VAL A 798 -8.68 -39.55 -8.73
CA VAL A 798 -9.79 -39.17 -9.62
C VAL A 798 -9.27 -38.52 -10.90
N LYS A 799 -8.38 -37.52 -10.79
CA LYS A 799 -7.93 -36.72 -11.93
C LYS A 799 -6.89 -37.40 -12.80
N ASP A 800 -5.99 -38.18 -12.22
CA ASP A 800 -4.82 -38.71 -12.94
C ASP A 800 -5.01 -40.18 -13.36
N PHE A 801 -6.04 -40.87 -12.84
CA PHE A 801 -6.35 -42.25 -13.19
C PHE A 801 -7.81 -42.46 -13.56
N TYR A 802 -8.73 -42.41 -12.58
CA TYR A 802 -10.05 -43.01 -12.75
C TYR A 802 -10.93 -42.27 -13.77
N TYR A 803 -11.04 -40.94 -13.66
CA TYR A 803 -11.88 -40.15 -14.57
C TYR A 803 -11.32 -40.10 -16.00
N PRO A 804 -10.00 -39.90 -16.23
CA PRO A 804 -9.42 -40.05 -17.57
C PRO A 804 -9.66 -41.43 -18.17
N ALA A 805 -9.42 -42.50 -17.40
CA ALA A 805 -9.66 -43.86 -17.86
C ALA A 805 -11.13 -44.05 -18.27
N LEU A 806 -12.07 -43.57 -17.46
CA LEU A 806 -13.51 -43.67 -17.74
C LEU A 806 -13.89 -42.89 -19.00
N SER A 807 -13.54 -41.59 -19.05
CA SER A 807 -13.84 -40.69 -20.16
C SER A 807 -13.27 -41.20 -21.48
N ASN A 808 -12.03 -41.71 -21.47
CA ASN A 808 -11.34 -42.25 -22.64
C ASN A 808 -11.84 -43.63 -23.10
N THR A 809 -12.54 -44.40 -22.26
CA THR A 809 -12.86 -45.82 -22.54
C THR A 809 -14.34 -46.05 -22.75
N ILE A 810 -15.18 -45.50 -21.87
CA ILE A 810 -16.64 -45.67 -21.91
C ILE A 810 -17.42 -44.35 -21.86
N GLY A 811 -16.73 -43.21 -21.73
CA GLY A 811 -17.34 -41.90 -21.57
C GLY A 811 -17.46 -41.09 -22.85
N ASP A 812 -17.42 -39.77 -22.69
CA ASP A 812 -17.70 -38.76 -23.71
C ASP A 812 -16.62 -38.60 -24.79
N LYS A 813 -15.37 -38.99 -24.53
CA LYS A 813 -14.28 -38.92 -25.52
C LYS A 813 -14.29 -40.05 -26.55
N VAL A 814 -15.14 -41.05 -26.38
CA VAL A 814 -15.34 -42.11 -27.37
C VAL A 814 -16.39 -41.67 -28.38
N ASP A 815 -16.10 -41.83 -29.68
CA ASP A 815 -17.12 -41.60 -30.70
C ASP A 815 -18.14 -42.75 -30.69
N TRP A 816 -19.28 -42.50 -30.05
CA TRP A 816 -20.39 -43.46 -29.98
C TRP A 816 -21.33 -43.38 -31.19
N LYS A 817 -21.17 -42.40 -32.09
CA LYS A 817 -22.15 -42.11 -33.14
C LYS A 817 -22.36 -43.30 -34.05
N SER A 818 -21.29 -44.00 -34.40
CA SER A 818 -21.31 -45.19 -35.24
C SER A 818 -22.05 -46.36 -34.56
N LEU A 819 -21.74 -46.66 -33.30
CA LEU A 819 -22.39 -47.74 -32.55
C LEU A 819 -23.86 -47.46 -32.19
N LEU A 820 -24.26 -46.19 -32.07
CA LEU A 820 -25.65 -45.82 -31.75
C LEU A 820 -26.52 -45.70 -33.00
N ASN A 821 -25.94 -45.34 -34.15
CA ASN A 821 -26.69 -45.02 -35.36
C ASN A 821 -26.40 -45.94 -36.55
N PHE A 822 -25.74 -47.10 -36.35
CA PHE A 822 -25.44 -48.02 -37.45
C PHE A 822 -26.68 -48.47 -38.23
N THR A 823 -27.86 -48.50 -37.58
CA THR A 823 -29.14 -48.83 -38.22
C THR A 823 -29.58 -47.81 -39.27
N SER A 824 -29.04 -46.58 -39.21
CA SER A 824 -29.29 -45.52 -40.18
C SER A 824 -28.30 -45.55 -41.36
N ASP A 825 -27.22 -46.35 -41.28
CA ASP A 825 -26.22 -46.47 -42.35
C ASP A 825 -26.86 -47.07 -43.62
N PRO A 826 -26.67 -46.48 -44.81
CA PRO A 826 -27.19 -47.02 -46.07
C PRO A 826 -26.74 -48.47 -46.33
N ASN A 827 -25.51 -48.82 -45.94
CA ASN A 827 -24.98 -50.17 -46.10
C ASN A 827 -25.67 -51.16 -45.17
N PHE A 828 -26.12 -50.74 -43.98
CA PHE A 828 -26.91 -51.60 -43.10
C PHE A 828 -28.25 -51.97 -43.75
N LYS A 829 -28.97 -50.97 -44.29
CA LYS A 829 -30.25 -51.22 -45.00
C LYS A 829 -30.05 -52.11 -46.23
N ARG A 830 -28.98 -51.87 -47.00
CA ARG A 830 -28.63 -52.70 -48.17
C ARG A 830 -28.27 -54.13 -47.75
N ALA A 831 -27.39 -54.31 -46.77
CA ALA A 831 -27.01 -55.61 -46.22
C ALA A 831 -28.23 -56.37 -45.67
N GLN A 832 -29.16 -55.69 -44.99
CA GLN A 832 -30.38 -56.28 -44.46
C GLN A 832 -31.30 -56.81 -45.57
N ILE A 833 -31.45 -56.06 -46.68
CA ILE A 833 -32.21 -56.52 -47.85
C ILE A 833 -31.49 -57.71 -48.52
N LEU A 834 -30.18 -57.62 -48.73
CA LEU A 834 -29.40 -58.67 -49.38
C LEU A 834 -29.30 -59.96 -48.55
N ALA A 835 -29.30 -59.86 -47.21
CA ALA A 835 -29.33 -61.00 -46.31
C ALA A 835 -30.59 -61.87 -46.50
N SER A 836 -31.68 -61.32 -47.04
CA SER A 836 -32.91 -62.08 -47.34
C SER A 836 -32.80 -62.96 -48.59
N ALA A 837 -31.70 -62.88 -49.34
CA ALA A 837 -31.43 -63.79 -50.44
C ALA A 837 -30.98 -65.16 -49.91
N GLN A 838 -31.51 -66.26 -50.46
CA GLN A 838 -31.23 -67.62 -49.99
C GLN A 838 -29.76 -68.04 -50.11
N CYS A 839 -29.00 -67.39 -50.99
CA CYS A 839 -27.57 -67.65 -51.17
C CYS A 839 -26.67 -66.99 -50.10
N ASN A 840 -27.21 -66.06 -49.29
CA ASN A 840 -26.45 -65.28 -48.30
C ASN A 840 -26.68 -65.83 -46.87
N VAL A 841 -25.76 -65.52 -45.95
CA VAL A 841 -25.77 -66.02 -44.54
C VAL A 841 -26.13 -64.89 -43.56
N PRO A 842 -27.39 -64.78 -43.09
CA PRO A 842 -27.84 -63.65 -42.25
C PRO A 842 -27.08 -63.49 -40.93
N GLN A 843 -26.62 -64.59 -40.33
CA GLN A 843 -25.95 -64.60 -39.03
C GLN A 843 -24.67 -63.74 -39.01
N LYS A 844 -24.04 -63.51 -40.17
CA LYS A 844 -22.86 -62.64 -40.28
C LYS A 844 -23.19 -61.17 -39.95
N LEU A 845 -24.38 -60.70 -40.34
CA LEU A 845 -24.87 -59.37 -39.96
C LEU A 845 -25.37 -59.37 -38.51
N ASP A 846 -26.17 -60.36 -38.13
CA ASP A 846 -26.80 -60.42 -36.79
C ASP A 846 -25.76 -60.45 -35.65
N SER A 847 -24.68 -61.21 -35.82
CA SER A 847 -23.59 -61.29 -34.83
C SER A 847 -22.89 -59.94 -34.61
N LYS A 848 -22.69 -59.15 -35.67
CA LYS A 848 -22.14 -57.79 -35.56
C LYS A 848 -23.12 -56.83 -34.89
N VAL A 849 -24.42 -56.91 -35.23
CA VAL A 849 -25.47 -56.11 -34.58
C VAL A 849 -25.54 -56.37 -33.08
N GLN A 850 -25.53 -57.64 -32.66
CA GLN A 850 -25.51 -58.00 -31.24
C GLN A 850 -24.26 -57.46 -30.54
N LYS A 851 -23.08 -57.62 -31.14
CA LYS A 851 -21.82 -57.10 -30.59
C LYS A 851 -21.88 -55.59 -30.39
N TRP A 852 -22.28 -54.81 -31.39
CA TRP A 852 -22.36 -53.36 -31.29
C TRP A 852 -23.40 -52.87 -30.28
N THR A 853 -24.53 -53.57 -30.18
CA THR A 853 -25.57 -53.27 -29.18
C THR A 853 -25.06 -53.47 -27.75
N ASN A 854 -24.34 -54.58 -27.51
CA ASN A 854 -23.72 -54.85 -26.21
C ASN A 854 -22.65 -53.81 -25.86
N LEU A 855 -21.79 -53.44 -26.80
CA LEU A 855 -20.78 -52.39 -26.59
C LEU A 855 -21.42 -51.03 -26.29
N ALA A 856 -22.48 -50.65 -27.01
CA ALA A 856 -23.21 -49.40 -26.77
C ALA A 856 -23.85 -49.33 -25.37
N SER A 857 -24.20 -50.49 -24.77
CA SER A 857 -24.78 -50.55 -23.42
C SER A 857 -23.76 -50.25 -22.31
N LEU A 858 -22.46 -50.38 -22.58
CA LEU A 858 -21.38 -50.07 -21.62
C LEU A 858 -21.09 -48.58 -21.49
N ARG A 859 -21.69 -47.75 -22.35
CA ARG A 859 -21.49 -46.30 -22.37
C ARG A 859 -21.93 -45.66 -21.04
N ALA A 860 -21.02 -44.95 -20.40
CA ALA A 860 -21.33 -44.07 -19.28
C ALA A 860 -22.03 -42.80 -19.78
N LYS A 861 -23.15 -42.44 -19.14
CA LYS A 861 -23.91 -41.21 -19.41
C LYS A 861 -23.91 -40.36 -18.15
N ASP A 862 -23.77 -39.03 -18.30
CA ASP A 862 -23.95 -38.05 -17.23
C ASP A 862 -23.18 -38.40 -15.94
N VAL A 863 -21.87 -38.68 -16.07
CA VAL A 863 -21.00 -39.09 -14.96
C VAL A 863 -20.92 -37.98 -13.92
N ASP A 864 -21.37 -38.25 -12.70
CA ASP A 864 -21.23 -37.35 -11.56
C ASP A 864 -19.80 -37.43 -11.01
N VAL A 865 -18.95 -36.52 -11.47
CA VAL A 865 -17.53 -36.44 -11.06
C VAL A 865 -17.39 -36.14 -9.57
N GLU A 866 -18.30 -35.40 -8.97
CA GLU A 866 -18.23 -35.07 -7.54
C GLU A 866 -18.44 -36.33 -6.69
N SER A 867 -19.33 -37.24 -7.11
CA SER A 867 -19.54 -38.53 -6.42
C SER A 867 -18.29 -39.40 -6.36
N LEU A 868 -17.35 -39.23 -7.30
CA LEU A 868 -16.08 -39.99 -7.34
C LEU A 868 -15.15 -39.63 -6.19
N TYR A 869 -15.33 -38.47 -5.55
CA TYR A 869 -14.58 -38.09 -4.35
C TYR A 869 -15.12 -38.76 -3.09
N ASP A 870 -16.34 -39.31 -3.12
CA ASP A 870 -16.93 -40.06 -2.00
C ASP A 870 -16.82 -41.58 -2.19
N ILE A 871 -16.95 -42.05 -3.43
CA ILE A 871 -16.86 -43.47 -3.82
C ILE A 871 -15.82 -43.59 -4.95
N PRO A 872 -14.81 -44.48 -4.87
CA PRO A 872 -13.70 -44.47 -5.83
C PRO A 872 -14.04 -45.01 -7.23
N PHE A 873 -15.31 -45.21 -7.54
CA PHE A 873 -15.78 -45.67 -8.84
C PHE A 873 -17.20 -45.17 -9.14
N ASP A 874 -17.54 -45.08 -10.42
CA ASP A 874 -18.90 -44.78 -10.85
C ASP A 874 -19.80 -46.00 -10.61
N VAL A 875 -20.76 -45.85 -9.70
CA VAL A 875 -21.71 -46.90 -9.32
C VAL A 875 -22.67 -47.29 -10.44
N THR A 876 -22.88 -46.41 -11.43
CA THR A 876 -23.81 -46.65 -12.54
C THR A 876 -23.20 -47.61 -13.56
N SER A 877 -21.96 -47.34 -14.00
CA SER A 877 -21.26 -48.18 -14.97
C SER A 877 -20.51 -49.35 -14.32
N ASN A 878 -20.13 -49.22 -13.04
CA ASN A 878 -19.20 -50.11 -12.34
C ASN A 878 -17.85 -50.26 -13.08
N PHE A 879 -17.43 -49.20 -13.79
CA PHE A 879 -16.20 -49.17 -14.58
C PHE A 879 -14.98 -49.47 -13.72
N LEU A 880 -14.15 -50.43 -14.17
CA LEU A 880 -12.95 -50.97 -13.51
C LEU A 880 -13.17 -51.64 -12.13
N LYS A 881 -14.36 -51.53 -11.53
CA LYS A 881 -14.73 -52.31 -10.33
C LYS A 881 -15.19 -53.72 -10.71
N GLN A 882 -15.85 -53.87 -11.86
CA GLN A 882 -16.21 -55.15 -12.44
C GLN A 882 -15.40 -55.40 -13.71
N GLU A 883 -14.82 -56.60 -13.82
CA GLU A 883 -14.06 -57.01 -15.01
C GLU A 883 -14.99 -57.16 -16.23
N ARG A 884 -14.71 -56.43 -17.32
CA ARG A 884 -15.42 -56.48 -18.61
C ARG A 884 -14.45 -56.20 -19.77
N GLU A 885 -14.81 -56.62 -20.97
CA GLU A 885 -14.03 -56.36 -22.19
C GLU A 885 -14.32 -54.95 -22.74
N TYR A 886 -13.38 -54.02 -22.57
CA TYR A 886 -13.53 -52.63 -23.04
C TYR A 886 -12.65 -52.30 -24.26
N SER A 887 -11.61 -53.10 -24.53
CA SER A 887 -10.60 -52.82 -25.55
C SER A 887 -11.15 -52.75 -26.97
N SER A 888 -12.19 -53.54 -27.28
CA SER A 888 -12.80 -53.61 -28.61
C SER A 888 -13.74 -52.45 -28.94
N ILE A 889 -14.07 -51.55 -27.99
CA ILE A 889 -15.03 -50.45 -28.18
C ILE A 889 -14.54 -49.47 -29.25
N LYS A 890 -13.30 -48.98 -29.13
CA LYS A 890 -12.74 -47.97 -30.06
C LYS A 890 -12.57 -48.54 -31.47
N GLU A 891 -12.03 -49.75 -31.57
CA GLU A 891 -11.80 -50.43 -32.85
C GLU A 891 -13.11 -50.75 -33.57
N GLU A 892 -14.09 -51.34 -32.87
CA GLU A 892 -15.38 -51.67 -33.48
C GLU A 892 -16.18 -50.42 -33.85
N SER A 893 -16.14 -49.35 -33.03
CA SER A 893 -16.84 -48.10 -33.36
C SER A 893 -16.30 -47.43 -34.63
N ALA A 894 -14.99 -47.42 -34.82
CA ALA A 894 -14.36 -46.86 -36.03
C ALA A 894 -14.67 -47.68 -37.29
N ASN A 895 -14.87 -48.99 -37.13
CA ASN A 895 -15.02 -49.94 -38.24
C ASN A 895 -16.47 -50.32 -38.55
N VAL A 896 -17.48 -49.70 -37.94
CA VAL A 896 -18.90 -50.03 -38.19
C VAL A 896 -19.25 -49.91 -39.67
N THR A 897 -19.05 -48.74 -40.28
CA THR A 897 -19.42 -48.49 -41.68
C THR A 897 -18.62 -49.34 -42.66
N SER A 898 -17.32 -49.52 -42.42
CA SER A 898 -16.48 -50.40 -43.26
C SER A 898 -16.93 -51.86 -43.16
N SER A 899 -17.22 -52.36 -41.95
CA SER A 899 -17.73 -53.71 -41.72
C SER A 899 -19.08 -53.93 -42.39
N LEU A 900 -20.01 -52.97 -42.28
CA LEU A 900 -21.31 -53.02 -42.95
C LEU A 900 -21.18 -53.04 -44.48
N LYS A 901 -20.29 -52.20 -45.02
CA LYS A 901 -20.00 -52.17 -46.45
C LYS A 901 -19.42 -53.51 -46.92
N THR A 902 -18.42 -54.04 -46.23
CA THR A 902 -17.84 -55.35 -46.56
C THR A 902 -18.89 -56.46 -46.57
N ILE A 903 -19.78 -56.50 -45.57
CA ILE A 903 -20.87 -57.48 -45.53
C ILE A 903 -21.83 -57.27 -46.72
N ALA A 904 -22.19 -56.02 -47.03
CA ALA A 904 -23.07 -55.71 -48.16
C ALA A 904 -22.44 -56.11 -49.50
N ASP A 905 -21.16 -55.79 -49.72
CA ASP A 905 -20.41 -56.10 -50.94
C ASP A 905 -20.25 -57.61 -51.13
N GLU A 906 -19.94 -58.36 -50.06
CA GLU A 906 -19.85 -59.83 -50.11
C GLU A 906 -21.20 -60.49 -50.43
N TYR A 907 -22.28 -60.00 -49.82
CA TYR A 907 -23.63 -60.47 -50.12
C TYR A 907 -24.06 -60.14 -51.54
N GLU A 908 -23.63 -58.99 -52.06
CA GLU A 908 -23.88 -58.58 -53.45
C GLU A 908 -23.13 -59.47 -54.44
N ILE A 909 -21.83 -59.70 -54.21
CA ILE A 909 -21.01 -60.62 -55.02
C ILE A 909 -21.62 -62.02 -55.04
N SER A 910 -21.99 -62.54 -53.87
CA SER A 910 -22.57 -63.89 -53.75
C SER A 910 -23.91 -63.99 -54.49
N LEU A 911 -24.76 -62.95 -54.39
CA LEU A 911 -26.02 -62.87 -55.12
C LEU A 911 -25.80 -62.85 -56.64
N VAL A 912 -24.92 -61.98 -57.14
CA VAL A 912 -24.65 -61.83 -58.58
C VAL A 912 -24.08 -63.12 -59.15
N GLN A 913 -23.12 -63.75 -58.46
CA GLN A 913 -22.52 -65.02 -58.88
C GLN A 913 -23.57 -66.14 -58.96
N GLU A 914 -24.43 -66.28 -57.96
CA GLU A 914 -25.46 -67.33 -57.97
C GLU A 914 -26.54 -67.04 -59.03
N VAL A 915 -26.90 -65.76 -59.26
CA VAL A 915 -27.80 -65.36 -60.36
C VAL A 915 -27.21 -65.70 -61.72
N ILE A 916 -25.94 -65.42 -61.98
CA ILE A 916 -25.26 -65.74 -63.24
C ILE A 916 -25.19 -67.26 -63.44
N LYS A 917 -24.84 -68.01 -62.39
CA LYS A 917 -24.79 -69.47 -62.42
C LYS A 917 -26.15 -70.09 -62.73
N LYS A 918 -27.24 -69.45 -62.31
CA LYS A 918 -28.63 -69.90 -62.56
C LYS A 918 -29.30 -69.18 -63.73
N LYS A 919 -28.56 -68.45 -64.58
CA LYS A 919 -29.12 -67.66 -65.70
C LYS A 919 -30.03 -68.46 -66.64
N ASP A 920 -29.70 -69.72 -66.88
CA ASP A 920 -30.45 -70.59 -67.79
C ASP A 920 -31.85 -70.93 -67.27
N GLN A 921 -32.11 -70.71 -65.98
CA GLN A 921 -33.44 -70.88 -65.37
C GLN A 921 -34.34 -69.65 -65.58
N LEU A 922 -33.81 -68.51 -65.98
CA LEU A 922 -34.58 -67.27 -66.11
C LEU A 922 -35.75 -67.33 -67.13
N PRO A 923 -35.66 -68.06 -68.26
CA PRO A 923 -36.82 -68.31 -69.13
C PRO A 923 -37.88 -69.19 -68.46
N LEU A 924 -37.47 -70.03 -67.51
CA LEU A 924 -38.31 -71.00 -66.83
C LEU A 924 -39.06 -70.35 -65.67
N VAL A 925 -38.48 -69.43 -64.90
CA VAL A 925 -39.14 -68.89 -63.69
C VAL A 925 -40.28 -67.91 -64.05
N LYS A 926 -41.39 -67.96 -63.29
CA LYS A 926 -42.51 -67.00 -63.42
C LYS A 926 -42.34 -65.82 -62.45
N ILE A 927 -41.84 -64.70 -62.98
CA ILE A 927 -41.62 -63.43 -62.25
C ILE A 927 -42.22 -62.26 -63.02
N GLN A 928 -42.41 -61.12 -62.34
CA GLN A 928 -42.90 -59.89 -62.97
C GLN A 928 -41.96 -59.43 -64.09
N SER A 929 -42.51 -58.86 -65.17
CA SER A 929 -41.75 -58.43 -66.34
C SER A 929 -40.62 -57.48 -66.00
N ASP A 930 -40.84 -56.59 -65.04
CA ASP A 930 -39.88 -55.55 -64.66
C ASP A 930 -38.73 -56.14 -63.84
N HIS A 931 -39.01 -57.12 -62.97
CA HIS A 931 -37.98 -57.88 -62.26
C HIS A 931 -37.20 -58.80 -63.21
N LYS A 932 -37.85 -59.38 -64.23
CA LYS A 932 -37.16 -60.19 -65.24
C LYS A 932 -36.15 -59.36 -66.02
N LYS A 933 -36.54 -58.16 -66.46
CA LYS A 933 -35.63 -57.19 -67.09
C LYS A 933 -34.49 -56.78 -66.16
N ALA A 934 -34.77 -56.55 -64.88
CA ALA A 934 -33.74 -56.22 -63.89
C ALA A 934 -32.73 -57.38 -63.70
N ILE A 935 -33.19 -58.63 -63.68
CA ILE A 935 -32.32 -59.81 -63.58
C ILE A 935 -31.50 -60.03 -64.87
N GLU A 936 -32.09 -59.82 -66.05
CA GLU A 936 -31.37 -59.84 -67.33
C GLU A 936 -30.26 -58.77 -67.38
N GLN A 937 -30.52 -57.59 -66.79
CA GLN A 937 -29.52 -56.53 -66.64
C GLN A 937 -28.39 -56.93 -65.68
N ILE A 938 -28.70 -57.60 -64.57
CA ILE A 938 -27.68 -58.13 -63.64
C ILE A 938 -26.79 -59.14 -64.36
N ILE A 939 -27.36 -60.07 -65.13
CA ILE A 939 -26.60 -61.09 -65.86
C ILE A 939 -25.72 -60.48 -66.96
N SER A 940 -26.23 -59.48 -67.69
CA SER A 940 -25.49 -58.87 -68.81
C SER A 940 -24.40 -57.89 -68.37
N LYS A 941 -24.60 -57.19 -67.25
CA LYS A 941 -23.62 -56.24 -66.71
C LYS A 941 -22.72 -56.83 -65.63
N GLU A 942 -23.05 -58.01 -65.12
CA GLU A 942 -22.40 -58.66 -63.98
C GLU A 942 -22.35 -57.77 -62.72
N GLU A 943 -23.33 -56.89 -62.58
CA GLU A 943 -23.42 -55.91 -61.49
C GLU A 943 -24.85 -55.77 -61.00
N LEU A 944 -25.02 -55.54 -59.70
CA LEU A 944 -26.33 -55.34 -59.09
C LEU A 944 -26.73 -53.86 -59.17
N SER A 945 -28.00 -53.59 -59.51
CA SER A 945 -28.52 -52.21 -59.57
C SER A 945 -28.42 -51.49 -58.20
N LYS A 946 -28.42 -50.15 -58.23
CA LYS A 946 -28.53 -49.34 -57.02
C LYS A 946 -29.92 -49.46 -56.37
N ASP A 947 -30.96 -49.63 -57.19
CA ASP A 947 -32.36 -49.70 -56.75
C ASP A 947 -32.81 -51.14 -56.47
N ILE A 948 -32.31 -51.72 -55.38
CA ILE A 948 -32.72 -53.06 -54.90
C ILE A 948 -33.84 -52.89 -53.88
N ASN A 949 -34.89 -53.69 -54.03
CA ASN A 949 -35.94 -53.82 -53.04
C ASN A 949 -36.18 -55.30 -52.69
N SER A 950 -36.92 -55.54 -51.61
CA SER A 950 -37.25 -56.89 -51.15
C SER A 950 -38.04 -57.70 -52.19
N GLY A 951 -38.85 -57.04 -53.03
CA GLY A 951 -39.61 -57.69 -54.10
C GLY A 951 -38.73 -58.27 -55.22
N LEU A 952 -37.65 -57.57 -55.57
CA LEU A 952 -36.64 -58.05 -56.52
C LEU A 952 -35.86 -59.23 -55.94
N ILE A 953 -35.43 -59.15 -54.68
CA ILE A 953 -34.73 -60.27 -54.01
C ILE A 953 -35.64 -61.50 -53.88
N ALA A 954 -36.92 -61.33 -53.54
CA ALA A 954 -37.88 -62.43 -53.52
C ALA A 954 -38.06 -63.07 -54.92
N SER A 955 -37.94 -62.29 -55.99
CA SER A 955 -37.99 -62.79 -57.37
C SER A 955 -36.69 -63.50 -57.77
N ILE A 956 -35.54 -63.02 -57.30
CA ILE A 956 -34.23 -63.67 -57.45
C ILE A 956 -34.20 -65.01 -56.70
N ASN A 957 -34.76 -65.09 -55.49
CA ASN A 957 -34.83 -66.36 -54.76
C ASN A 957 -35.62 -67.44 -55.53
N LYS A 958 -36.62 -67.07 -56.33
CA LYS A 958 -37.32 -68.02 -57.21
C LYS A 958 -36.44 -68.55 -58.36
N LEU A 959 -35.36 -67.84 -58.72
CA LEU A 959 -34.34 -68.29 -59.67
C LEU A 959 -33.38 -69.33 -59.07
N PHE A 960 -33.27 -69.38 -57.75
CA PHE A 960 -32.39 -70.34 -57.08
C PHE A 960 -33.06 -71.70 -56.86
N VAL A 961 -34.34 -71.84 -57.21
CA VAL A 961 -35.08 -73.10 -57.17
C VAL A 961 -34.86 -73.86 -58.49
N ASP A 962 -34.25 -75.04 -58.43
CA ASP A 962 -33.97 -75.84 -59.62
C ASP A 962 -35.24 -76.36 -60.31
N ILE A 963 -35.57 -75.79 -61.48
CA ILE A 963 -36.71 -76.18 -62.32
C ILE A 963 -36.29 -77.28 -63.32
N GLU A 964 -36.95 -78.44 -63.27
CA GLU A 964 -36.73 -79.54 -64.23
C GLU A 964 -37.74 -79.42 -65.39
N VAL A 965 -37.27 -79.40 -66.64
CA VAL A 965 -38.17 -79.42 -67.82
C VAL A 965 -38.24 -80.83 -68.38
N VAL A 966 -39.44 -81.40 -68.42
CA VAL A 966 -39.70 -82.76 -68.92
C VAL A 966 -40.43 -82.66 -70.27
N SER A 967 -39.74 -83.03 -71.35
CA SER A 967 -40.35 -83.07 -72.69
C SER A 967 -41.10 -84.37 -72.91
N LEU A 968 -42.39 -84.27 -73.27
CA LEU A 968 -43.25 -85.40 -73.60
C LEU A 968 -43.60 -85.36 -75.09
N LYS A 969 -43.41 -86.48 -75.80
CA LYS A 969 -43.75 -86.57 -77.23
C LYS A 969 -45.25 -86.75 -77.42
N GLN A 970 -45.83 -86.02 -78.37
CA GLN A 970 -47.27 -86.03 -78.65
C GLN A 970 -47.74 -87.43 -79.07
N HIS A 971 -46.99 -88.12 -79.94
CA HIS A 971 -47.32 -89.48 -80.34
C HIS A 971 -47.35 -90.46 -79.16
N ASP A 972 -46.46 -90.31 -78.17
CA ASP A 972 -46.39 -91.21 -77.01
C ASP A 972 -47.53 -90.93 -76.04
N LEU A 973 -47.89 -89.66 -75.84
CA LEU A 973 -49.07 -89.24 -75.10
C LEU A 973 -50.35 -89.81 -75.73
N VAL A 974 -50.51 -89.69 -77.05
CA VAL A 974 -51.67 -90.21 -77.77
C VAL A 974 -51.73 -91.73 -77.68
N ASN A 975 -50.63 -92.46 -77.83
CA ASN A 975 -50.65 -93.92 -77.71
C ASN A 975 -50.92 -94.42 -76.28
N ARG A 976 -50.47 -93.67 -75.26
CA ARG A 976 -50.73 -94.01 -73.85
C ARG A 976 -52.20 -93.81 -73.47
N VAL A 977 -52.89 -92.88 -74.13
CA VAL A 977 -54.33 -92.63 -73.92
C VAL A 977 -55.22 -93.43 -74.88
N PHE A 978 -54.78 -93.66 -76.12
CA PHE A 978 -55.49 -94.39 -77.18
C PHE A 978 -54.59 -95.50 -77.74
N LYS A 979 -54.85 -96.77 -77.39
CA LYS A 979 -54.13 -97.90 -78.01
C LYS A 979 -54.48 -97.97 -79.51
N LYS A 980 -53.47 -98.10 -80.37
CA LYS A 980 -53.60 -98.00 -81.84
C LYS A 980 -54.83 -98.76 -82.38
N ASN A 981 -55.75 -98.00 -82.95
CA ASN A 981 -56.96 -98.43 -83.68
C ASN A 981 -58.07 -99.14 -82.87
N GLU A 982 -58.26 -98.82 -81.59
CA GLU A 982 -59.46 -99.25 -80.84
C GLU A 982 -60.34 -98.08 -80.36
N LEU A 983 -61.67 -98.30 -80.39
CA LEU A 983 -62.66 -97.38 -79.80
C LEU A 983 -62.67 -97.56 -78.27
N VAL A 984 -62.36 -96.50 -77.53
CA VAL A 984 -62.30 -96.48 -76.05
C VAL A 984 -63.47 -95.72 -75.43
N THR A 985 -63.95 -96.19 -74.27
CA THR A 985 -65.01 -95.53 -73.49
C THR A 985 -64.46 -94.37 -72.66
N LEU A 986 -65.34 -93.46 -72.25
CA LEU A 986 -64.99 -92.28 -71.43
C LEU A 986 -64.28 -92.65 -70.11
N SER A 987 -64.71 -93.73 -69.45
CA SER A 987 -64.07 -94.22 -68.21
C SER A 987 -62.64 -94.72 -68.44
N GLN A 988 -62.36 -95.30 -69.61
CA GLN A 988 -61.02 -95.82 -69.94
C GLN A 988 -60.05 -94.68 -70.26
N ILE A 989 -60.52 -93.62 -70.94
CA ILE A 989 -59.72 -92.40 -71.18
C ILE A 989 -59.33 -91.76 -69.85
N GLN A 990 -60.28 -91.65 -68.91
CA GLN A 990 -60.03 -91.03 -67.61
C GLN A 990 -59.02 -91.84 -66.79
N GLN A 991 -59.11 -93.17 -66.81
CA GLN A 991 -58.16 -94.04 -66.12
C GLN A 991 -56.76 -94.01 -66.75
N ALA A 992 -56.66 -93.90 -68.07
CA ALA A 992 -55.38 -93.76 -68.77
C ALA A 992 -54.67 -92.45 -68.40
N PHE A 993 -55.40 -91.33 -68.37
CA PHE A 993 -54.84 -90.04 -67.94
C PHE A 993 -54.41 -90.03 -66.47
N PHE A 994 -55.20 -90.66 -65.58
CA PHE A 994 -54.85 -90.74 -64.16
C PHE A 994 -53.59 -91.56 -63.91
N ASN A 995 -53.41 -92.67 -64.64
CA ASN A 995 -52.19 -93.46 -64.56
C ASN A 995 -50.95 -92.69 -65.03
N LEU A 996 -51.09 -91.92 -66.13
CA LEU A 996 -50.02 -91.06 -66.63
C LEU A 996 -49.64 -89.97 -65.62
N TYR A 997 -50.62 -89.34 -64.97
CA TYR A 997 -50.36 -88.34 -63.92
C TYR A 997 -49.55 -88.92 -62.76
N ASN A 998 -49.96 -90.09 -62.24
CA ASN A 998 -49.27 -90.73 -61.11
C ASN A 998 -47.85 -91.20 -61.47
N GLU A 999 -47.63 -91.62 -62.73
CA GLU A 999 -46.31 -91.96 -63.26
C GLU A 999 -45.40 -90.72 -63.26
N LEU A 1000 -45.86 -89.62 -63.85
CA LEU A 1000 -45.11 -88.36 -63.93
C LEU A 1000 -44.84 -87.73 -62.55
N GLU A 1001 -45.79 -87.82 -61.62
CA GLU A 1001 -45.60 -87.33 -60.25
C GLU A 1001 -44.56 -88.16 -59.47
N LYS A 1002 -44.53 -89.48 -59.69
CA LYS A 1002 -43.58 -90.38 -59.03
C LYS A 1002 -42.16 -90.17 -59.55
N ASP A 1003 -42.00 -90.02 -60.86
CA ASP A 1003 -40.69 -89.91 -61.51
C ASP A 1003 -39.97 -88.59 -61.20
N HIS A 1004 -40.72 -87.54 -60.83
CA HIS A 1004 -40.15 -86.21 -60.59
C HIS A 1004 -40.52 -85.62 -59.21
N LYS A 1005 -40.74 -86.49 -58.23
CA LYS A 1005 -41.17 -86.12 -56.87
C LYS A 1005 -40.17 -85.19 -56.16
N GLY A 1006 -40.67 -84.07 -55.62
CA GLY A 1006 -39.88 -83.12 -54.84
C GLY A 1006 -39.09 -82.10 -55.66
N LYS A 1007 -39.28 -82.05 -56.98
CA LYS A 1007 -38.70 -81.04 -57.88
C LYS A 1007 -39.79 -80.12 -58.42
N GLU A 1008 -39.46 -78.89 -58.79
CA GLU A 1008 -40.38 -78.01 -59.50
C GLU A 1008 -40.30 -78.34 -61.00
N VAL A 1009 -41.30 -79.07 -61.51
CA VAL A 1009 -41.22 -79.70 -62.84
C VAL A 1009 -42.14 -78.99 -63.83
N ARG A 1010 -41.67 -78.73 -65.04
CA ARG A 1010 -42.46 -78.16 -66.13
C ARG A 1010 -42.48 -79.09 -67.33
N PHE A 1011 -43.68 -79.47 -67.76
CA PHE A 1011 -43.87 -80.36 -68.89
C PHE A 1011 -43.99 -79.57 -70.20
N LYS A 1012 -43.21 -79.96 -71.22
CA LYS A 1012 -43.29 -79.41 -72.57
C LYS A 1012 -43.76 -80.52 -73.51
N ILE A 1013 -44.80 -80.28 -74.30
CA ILE A 1013 -45.23 -81.23 -75.33
C ILE A 1013 -44.46 -80.92 -76.61
N GLU A 1014 -43.78 -81.91 -77.16
CA GLU A 1014 -43.07 -81.85 -78.43
C GLU A 1014 -43.82 -82.73 -79.45
N GLU A 1015 -43.93 -82.28 -80.70
CA GLU A 1015 -44.70 -82.96 -81.77
C GLU A 1015 -44.26 -84.41 -82.01
#